data_AF-A0A5N8XUB3-F1
#
_entry.id   AF-A0A5N8XUB3-F1
#
_cell.length_a   1.000
_cell.length_b   1.000
_cell.length_c   1.000
_cell.angle_alpha   90.00
_cell.angle_beta   90.00
_cell.angle_gamma   90.00
#
_symmetry.space_group_name_H-M   'P 1'
#
loop_
_entity.id
_entity.type
_entity.pdbx_description
1 polymer ?
#
loop_
_entity_poly.entity_id
_entity_poly.type
_entity_poly.pdbx_seq_one_letter_code
_entity_poly.pdbx_strand_id
1 'polypeptide(L)'
;LDGQPDVWWCPARGAHLLTHDEARDVTAPYPALVSLGKTEDSDPVLVNLESVGLLRLGGTSTDVRAVLLALALELANSQLTDDATVILAGIGEELASVFPAHVEYHDQVTDAVNELVAHDAFQRGALGAADLDHLPAARLTDDGGDTWIPKILLCPGVPSQADADILADLLASRPRTAIAVITAADAAPQMPSSWTLPATSGDAVQLPGHELAVDLQRVDDETYQPLLQLLSTANRTDDVPAPAWTHAPDGTPAPNGPVPVPAPADSALAPETGAAPAAAAQPVPGFVSVTMSKAGEDLATALPSMSALAPAVSDLSPAAQGVPDHTGGYDEEPVEPDPYEEDDPYGEGDGGDAPETGYGEEPAGTADFGQVLTEVLEEQQPAPTGTEEPDGAPDPEAEEASALAPATQSGSREQEEAPSRPAPRVTASTSSVLAALTTPPDPPAAPQVRVLGPVDVVGTLGKVESYRRNALTEIAAWMVLHPGGTRHELDEAVWPGQRILANARNSMVSKLRTWLGRDPRLPADDPQGAYLPPIAGGVYAFNDQVTSDWAQFQELYRYGMHHTGSDADIALAQALALVRGRPFSNIDQSKYVWAEQDIQEMISAVVDVAHELTVRRMAAGDYRAAATSAGKGLTCDVQSELLYRDLFTIYSETGDHAGLERTAQQLNRITLESGCDAAPETVSLINALRDTNRIASA
;
A
#
# COMPACT_ATOMS: atom_id res chain seq x y z
N LEU A 1 -9.83 -32.27 -40.70
CA LEU A 1 -10.03 -31.48 -39.46
C LEU A 1 -9.52 -30.05 -39.61
N ASP A 2 -8.74 -29.72 -40.66
CA ASP A 2 -8.53 -28.33 -41.08
C ASP A 2 -9.84 -27.73 -41.62
N GLY A 3 -10.37 -26.71 -40.95
CA GLY A 3 -11.51 -25.93 -41.43
C GLY A 3 -12.54 -25.48 -40.41
N GLN A 4 -12.38 -25.78 -39.11
CA GLN A 4 -13.20 -25.16 -38.06
C GLN A 4 -12.48 -23.92 -37.51
N PRO A 5 -13.02 -22.70 -37.68
CA PRO A 5 -12.40 -21.46 -37.18
C PRO A 5 -12.33 -21.38 -35.64
N ASP A 6 -12.99 -22.31 -34.96
CA ASP A 6 -13.10 -22.37 -33.50
C ASP A 6 -12.13 -23.39 -32.88
N VAL A 7 -11.34 -24.09 -33.71
CA VAL A 7 -10.41 -25.13 -33.26
C VAL A 7 -9.00 -24.78 -33.72
N TRP A 8 -8.11 -24.60 -32.75
CA TRP A 8 -6.72 -24.19 -32.97
C TRP A 8 -5.80 -25.25 -32.36
N TRP A 9 -4.69 -25.54 -33.04
CA TRP A 9 -3.69 -26.49 -32.55
C TRP A 9 -2.39 -25.76 -32.22
N CYS A 10 -1.93 -25.84 -30.97
CA CYS A 10 -0.62 -25.37 -30.57
C CYS A 10 0.31 -26.60 -30.42
N PRO A 11 1.29 -26.82 -31.31
CA PRO A 11 2.21 -27.93 -31.17
C PRO A 11 3.09 -27.75 -29.94
N ALA A 12 3.05 -28.73 -29.01
CA ALA A 12 3.83 -28.72 -27.77
C ALA A 12 5.37 -28.69 -27.97
N ARG A 13 5.86 -28.94 -29.19
CA ARG A 13 7.29 -28.81 -29.54
C ARG A 13 7.47 -27.77 -30.64
N GLY A 14 8.35 -26.79 -30.39
CA GLY A 14 8.76 -25.78 -31.37
C GLY A 14 7.94 -24.49 -31.36
N ALA A 15 6.88 -24.40 -30.55
CA ALA A 15 6.29 -23.11 -30.21
C ALA A 15 7.28 -22.33 -29.33
N HIS A 16 7.57 -21.08 -29.69
CA HIS A 16 8.23 -20.13 -28.81
C HIS A 16 7.26 -19.76 -27.69
N LEU A 17 7.15 -20.63 -26.68
CA LEU A 17 6.39 -20.35 -25.47
C LEU A 17 7.21 -19.40 -24.59
N LEU A 18 6.51 -18.52 -23.87
CA LEU A 18 7.11 -17.75 -22.80
C LEU A 18 7.75 -18.72 -21.79
N THR A 19 8.90 -18.34 -21.24
CA THR A 19 9.42 -19.02 -20.05
C THR A 19 8.40 -18.91 -18.91
N HIS A 20 8.49 -19.81 -17.92
CA HIS A 20 7.61 -19.78 -16.75
C HIS A 20 7.59 -18.40 -16.07
N ASP A 21 8.74 -17.75 -15.99
CA ASP A 21 8.84 -16.43 -15.40
C ASP A 21 8.24 -15.36 -16.33
N GLU A 22 8.51 -15.39 -17.64
CA GLU A 22 7.88 -14.46 -18.61
C GLU A 22 6.35 -14.61 -18.68
N ALA A 23 5.82 -15.82 -18.56
CA ALA A 23 4.39 -16.07 -18.58
C ALA A 23 3.66 -15.50 -17.35
N ARG A 24 4.34 -15.38 -16.21
CA ARG A 24 3.79 -14.81 -14.96
C ARG A 24 3.55 -13.31 -15.01
N ASP A 25 4.24 -12.60 -15.89
CA ASP A 25 4.10 -11.14 -16.03
C ASP A 25 3.05 -10.74 -17.08
N VAL A 26 2.46 -11.72 -17.75
CA VAL A 26 1.41 -11.49 -18.74
C VAL A 26 0.09 -11.88 -18.12
N THR A 27 -0.87 -10.95 -18.11
CA THR A 27 -2.24 -11.25 -17.68
C THR A 27 -2.76 -12.47 -18.41
N ALA A 28 -3.32 -13.42 -17.66
CA ALA A 28 -3.84 -14.64 -18.24
C ALA A 28 -4.90 -14.30 -19.32
N PRO A 29 -4.77 -14.81 -20.55
CA PRO A 29 -5.73 -14.51 -21.62
C PRO A 29 -7.13 -15.05 -21.31
N TYR A 30 -7.20 -16.09 -20.47
CA TYR A 30 -8.43 -16.71 -20.00
C TYR A 30 -8.39 -16.81 -18.46
N PRO A 31 -8.64 -15.71 -17.74
CA PRO A 31 -8.49 -15.65 -16.28
C PRO A 31 -9.60 -16.39 -15.52
N ALA A 32 -10.58 -16.99 -16.21
CA ALA A 32 -11.59 -17.87 -15.60
C ALA A 32 -11.52 -19.31 -16.15
N LEU A 33 -10.31 -19.75 -16.53
CA LEU A 33 -10.04 -21.10 -16.99
C LEU A 33 -10.03 -22.09 -15.80
N VAL A 34 -10.80 -23.16 -15.90
CA VAL A 34 -10.87 -24.22 -14.89
C VAL A 34 -10.95 -25.59 -15.54
N SER A 35 -10.42 -26.63 -14.89
CA SER A 35 -10.66 -28.01 -15.32
C SER A 35 -12.11 -28.36 -15.07
N LEU A 36 -12.87 -28.70 -16.11
CA LEU A 36 -14.24 -29.18 -15.92
C LEU A 36 -14.26 -30.65 -15.48
N GLY A 37 -13.26 -31.41 -15.91
CA GLY A 37 -13.16 -32.84 -15.67
C GLY A 37 -12.16 -33.51 -16.61
N LYS A 38 -12.35 -34.80 -16.87
CA LYS A 38 -11.46 -35.59 -17.73
C LYS A 38 -12.22 -36.37 -18.80
N THR A 39 -11.58 -36.62 -19.93
CA THR A 39 -12.08 -37.55 -20.95
C THR A 39 -11.93 -39.00 -20.50
N GLU A 40 -12.47 -39.96 -21.27
CA GLU A 40 -12.26 -41.40 -21.06
C GLU A 40 -10.76 -41.78 -21.03
N ASP A 41 -9.95 -41.11 -21.85
CA ASP A 41 -8.49 -41.27 -21.92
C ASP A 41 -7.74 -40.57 -20.78
N SER A 42 -8.47 -40.00 -19.80
CA SER A 42 -7.95 -39.25 -18.65
C SER A 42 -7.26 -37.92 -18.98
N ASP A 43 -7.52 -37.37 -20.17
CA ASP A 43 -7.03 -36.03 -20.55
C ASP A 43 -7.87 -34.95 -19.86
N PRO A 44 -7.25 -33.91 -19.27
CA PRO A 44 -7.99 -32.83 -18.63
C PRO A 44 -8.71 -31.98 -19.68
N VAL A 45 -9.96 -31.62 -19.38
CA VAL A 45 -10.75 -30.70 -20.21
C VAL A 45 -10.89 -29.37 -19.48
N LEU A 46 -10.27 -28.32 -20.01
CA LEU A 46 -10.31 -26.97 -19.47
C LEU A 46 -11.43 -26.16 -20.14
N VAL A 47 -12.15 -25.35 -19.37
CA VAL A 47 -13.21 -24.47 -19.86
C VAL A 47 -12.98 -23.04 -19.37
N ASN A 48 -13.16 -22.06 -20.27
CA ASN A 48 -13.20 -20.65 -19.88
C ASN A 48 -14.62 -20.29 -19.43
N LEU A 49 -14.82 -20.13 -18.12
CA LEU A 49 -16.14 -19.87 -17.54
C LEU A 49 -16.74 -18.53 -18.00
N GLU A 50 -15.94 -17.51 -18.30
CA GLU A 50 -16.45 -16.23 -18.84
C GLU A 50 -17.08 -16.39 -20.23
N SER A 51 -16.53 -17.30 -21.04
CA SER A 51 -17.08 -17.58 -22.37
C SER A 51 -18.41 -18.31 -22.26
N VAL A 52 -18.51 -19.23 -21.30
CA VAL A 52 -19.77 -19.91 -20.95
C VAL A 52 -20.77 -18.92 -20.33
N GLY A 53 -20.33 -18.04 -19.44
CA GLY A 53 -21.17 -17.08 -18.72
C GLY A 53 -22.03 -17.72 -17.64
N LEU A 54 -22.85 -18.73 -17.98
CA LEU A 54 -23.70 -19.46 -17.03
C LEU A 54 -23.53 -20.97 -17.17
N LEU A 55 -23.03 -21.61 -16.12
CA LEU A 55 -22.98 -23.06 -15.97
C LEU A 55 -24.00 -23.52 -14.92
N ARG A 56 -24.92 -24.39 -15.30
CA ARG A 56 -25.96 -24.93 -14.42
C ARG A 56 -25.71 -26.42 -14.18
N LEU A 57 -25.78 -26.85 -12.94
CA LEU A 57 -25.54 -28.23 -12.52
C LEU A 57 -26.85 -28.90 -12.10
N GLY A 58 -27.27 -29.93 -12.82
CA GLY A 58 -28.47 -30.70 -12.50
C GLY A 58 -28.13 -31.98 -11.74
N GLY A 59 -28.82 -32.27 -10.64
CA GLY A 59 -28.55 -33.48 -9.86
C GLY A 59 -29.06 -33.38 -8.43
N THR A 60 -28.60 -34.30 -7.58
CA THR A 60 -28.83 -34.19 -6.14
C THR A 60 -28.00 -33.04 -5.56
N SER A 61 -28.43 -32.48 -4.42
CA SER A 61 -27.67 -31.42 -3.74
C SER A 61 -26.24 -31.86 -3.40
N THR A 62 -26.04 -33.14 -3.04
CA THR A 62 -24.72 -33.72 -2.79
C THR A 62 -23.85 -33.75 -4.04
N ASP A 63 -24.40 -34.16 -5.19
CA ASP A 63 -23.66 -34.21 -6.46
C ASP A 63 -23.25 -32.81 -6.94
N VAL A 64 -24.19 -31.86 -6.89
CA VAL A 64 -23.93 -30.46 -7.26
C VAL A 64 -22.87 -29.87 -6.35
N ARG A 65 -22.98 -30.09 -5.03
CA ARG A 65 -22.00 -29.61 -4.04
C ARG A 65 -20.60 -30.16 -4.33
N ALA A 66 -20.47 -31.45 -4.66
CA ALA A 66 -19.17 -32.07 -4.91
C ALA A 66 -18.46 -31.48 -6.13
N VAL A 67 -19.20 -31.17 -7.21
CA VAL A 67 -18.65 -30.50 -8.40
C VAL A 67 -18.30 -29.04 -8.08
N LEU A 68 -19.19 -28.31 -7.40
CA LEU A 68 -18.95 -26.91 -7.02
C LEU A 68 -17.72 -26.76 -6.14
N LEU A 69 -17.53 -27.62 -5.14
CA LEU A 69 -16.35 -27.57 -4.29
C LEU A 69 -15.07 -27.87 -5.07
N ALA A 70 -15.10 -28.82 -6.00
CA ALA A 70 -13.94 -29.10 -6.84
C ALA A 70 -13.54 -27.87 -7.67
N LEU A 71 -14.51 -27.23 -8.33
CA LEU A 71 -14.29 -26.02 -9.12
C LEU A 71 -13.84 -24.85 -8.24
N ALA A 72 -14.47 -24.64 -7.08
CA ALA A 72 -14.10 -23.58 -6.13
C ALA A 72 -12.66 -23.76 -5.62
N LEU A 73 -12.30 -24.99 -5.24
CA LEU A 73 -10.98 -25.33 -4.72
C LEU A 73 -9.89 -25.11 -5.78
N GLU A 74 -10.15 -25.54 -7.02
CA GLU A 74 -9.21 -25.34 -8.12
C GLU A 74 -9.07 -23.86 -8.47
N LEU A 75 -10.18 -23.13 -8.61
CA LEU A 75 -10.15 -21.70 -8.92
C LEU A 75 -9.43 -20.90 -7.83
N ALA A 76 -9.70 -21.19 -6.56
CA ALA A 76 -9.06 -20.51 -5.43
C ALA A 76 -7.55 -20.77 -5.32
N ASN A 77 -7.08 -21.91 -5.84
CA ASN A 77 -5.68 -22.34 -5.80
C ASN A 77 -5.02 -22.41 -7.19
N SER A 78 -5.63 -21.79 -8.20
CA SER A 78 -5.16 -21.88 -9.58
C SER A 78 -3.86 -21.11 -9.75
N GLN A 79 -2.89 -21.71 -10.45
CA GLN A 79 -1.68 -21.04 -10.95
C GLN A 79 -1.81 -20.64 -12.43
N LEU A 80 -2.94 -20.96 -13.04
CA LEU A 80 -3.26 -20.60 -14.44
C LEU A 80 -4.04 -19.29 -14.50
N THR A 81 -4.69 -18.92 -13.39
CA THR A 81 -5.65 -17.83 -13.30
C THR A 81 -5.53 -17.14 -11.94
N ASP A 82 -4.44 -16.40 -11.78
CA ASP A 82 -4.02 -15.87 -10.48
C ASP A 82 -4.84 -14.66 -9.99
N ASP A 83 -5.71 -14.10 -10.83
CA ASP A 83 -6.40 -12.84 -10.52
C ASP A 83 -7.91 -12.98 -10.30
N ALA A 84 -8.53 -14.13 -10.63
CA ALA A 84 -9.98 -14.27 -10.51
C ALA A 84 -10.47 -14.16 -9.06
N THR A 85 -11.59 -13.46 -8.87
CA THR A 85 -12.32 -13.46 -7.61
C THR A 85 -13.43 -14.51 -7.66
N VAL A 86 -13.36 -15.48 -6.77
CA VAL A 86 -14.35 -16.54 -6.58
C VAL A 86 -15.32 -16.10 -5.50
N ILE A 87 -16.57 -15.81 -5.87
CA ILE A 87 -17.63 -15.49 -4.92
C ILE A 87 -18.37 -16.77 -4.57
N LEU A 88 -18.35 -17.16 -3.30
CA LEU A 88 -19.05 -18.32 -2.79
C LEU A 88 -20.28 -17.87 -2.00
N ALA A 89 -21.47 -18.35 -2.39
CA ALA A 89 -22.71 -18.04 -1.69
C ALA A 89 -23.32 -19.30 -1.06
N GLY A 90 -23.33 -19.38 0.27
CA GLY A 90 -23.91 -20.51 1.01
C GLY A 90 -23.16 -21.84 0.85
N ILE A 91 -21.89 -21.81 0.41
CA ILE A 91 -21.01 -22.98 0.28
C ILE A 91 -19.56 -22.58 0.56
N GLY A 92 -18.77 -23.49 1.12
CA GLY A 92 -17.30 -23.37 1.16
C GLY A 92 -16.78 -22.14 1.90
N GLU A 93 -17.48 -21.65 2.93
CA GLU A 93 -17.07 -20.52 3.77
C GLU A 93 -15.60 -20.61 4.21
N GLU A 94 -15.15 -21.83 4.52
CA GLU A 94 -13.80 -22.07 5.03
C GLU A 94 -12.71 -21.75 3.99
N LEU A 95 -13.04 -21.79 2.69
CA LEU A 95 -12.12 -21.40 1.61
C LEU A 95 -11.75 -19.92 1.69
N ALA A 96 -12.67 -19.04 2.12
CA ALA A 96 -12.38 -17.62 2.29
C ALA A 96 -11.30 -17.38 3.35
N SER A 97 -11.20 -18.27 4.35
CA SER A 97 -10.13 -18.19 5.35
C SER A 97 -8.78 -18.66 4.82
N VAL A 98 -8.76 -19.65 3.92
CA VAL A 98 -7.53 -20.21 3.35
C VAL A 98 -7.00 -19.36 2.19
N PHE A 99 -7.89 -18.76 1.39
CA PHE A 99 -7.59 -17.96 0.21
C PHE A 99 -8.26 -16.56 0.26
N PRO A 100 -8.00 -15.75 1.29
CA PRO A 100 -8.70 -14.47 1.51
C PRO A 100 -8.46 -13.39 0.45
N ALA A 101 -7.48 -13.60 -0.45
CA ALA A 101 -7.21 -12.71 -1.56
C ALA A 101 -8.04 -13.03 -2.83
N HIS A 102 -8.53 -14.27 -2.94
CA HIS A 102 -9.20 -14.76 -4.14
C HIS A 102 -10.65 -15.18 -3.88
N VAL A 103 -11.03 -15.45 -2.63
CA VAL A 103 -12.35 -15.96 -2.27
C VAL A 103 -13.11 -14.97 -1.41
N GLU A 104 -14.29 -14.56 -1.89
CA GLU A 104 -15.28 -13.77 -1.15
C GLU A 104 -16.44 -14.69 -0.76
N TYR A 105 -16.85 -14.69 0.50
CA TYR A 105 -17.97 -15.51 0.98
C TYR A 105 -19.17 -14.64 1.37
N HIS A 106 -20.36 -15.07 0.96
CA HIS A 106 -21.64 -14.48 1.36
C HIS A 106 -22.59 -15.57 1.88
N ASP A 107 -23.33 -15.25 2.95
CA ASP A 107 -24.36 -16.16 3.46
C ASP A 107 -25.56 -16.27 2.52
N GLN A 108 -25.91 -15.18 1.83
CA GLN A 108 -27.06 -15.09 0.94
C GLN A 108 -26.63 -14.87 -0.51
N VAL A 109 -27.31 -15.54 -1.45
CA VAL A 109 -27.06 -15.39 -2.89
C VAL A 109 -27.33 -13.96 -3.36
N THR A 110 -28.33 -13.29 -2.80
CA THR A 110 -28.68 -11.90 -3.16
C THR A 110 -27.52 -10.93 -2.91
N ASP A 111 -26.75 -11.10 -1.83
CA ASP A 111 -25.60 -10.23 -1.55
C ASP A 111 -24.48 -10.42 -2.58
N ALA A 112 -24.22 -11.67 -2.96
CA ALA A 112 -23.27 -12.00 -4.02
C ALA A 112 -23.73 -11.48 -5.41
N VAL A 113 -25.04 -11.49 -5.68
CA VAL A 113 -25.60 -10.91 -6.92
C VAL A 113 -25.43 -9.39 -6.93
N ASN A 114 -25.67 -8.70 -5.81
CA ASN A 114 -25.43 -7.26 -5.70
C ASN A 114 -23.97 -6.89 -5.97
N GLU A 115 -23.03 -7.70 -5.48
CA GLU A 115 -21.61 -7.54 -5.78
C GLU A 115 -21.31 -7.68 -7.29
N LEU A 116 -21.91 -8.67 -7.97
CA LEU A 116 -21.79 -8.82 -9.42
C LEU A 116 -22.39 -7.61 -10.18
N VAL A 117 -23.50 -7.05 -9.71
CA VAL A 117 -24.11 -5.84 -10.32
C VAL A 117 -23.15 -4.64 -10.20
N ALA A 118 -22.55 -4.45 -9.02
CA ALA A 118 -21.59 -3.36 -8.80
C ALA A 118 -20.34 -3.53 -9.70
N HIS A 119 -19.81 -4.76 -9.77
CA HIS A 119 -18.67 -5.09 -10.62
C HIS A 119 -18.95 -4.86 -12.11
N ASP A 120 -20.12 -5.29 -12.58
CA ASP A 120 -20.55 -5.06 -13.94
C ASP A 120 -20.68 -3.56 -14.28
N ALA A 121 -21.32 -2.78 -13.41
CA ALA A 121 -21.48 -1.34 -13.61
C ALA A 121 -20.13 -0.64 -13.72
N PHE A 122 -19.17 -1.01 -12.86
CA PHE A 122 -17.79 -0.52 -12.90
C PHE A 122 -17.12 -0.83 -14.26
N GLN A 123 -17.16 -2.08 -14.69
CA GLN A 123 -16.50 -2.49 -15.95
C GLN A 123 -17.17 -1.90 -17.19
N ARG A 124 -18.50 -1.77 -17.21
CA ARG A 124 -19.19 -1.08 -18.32
C ARG A 124 -18.81 0.39 -18.38
N GLY A 125 -18.69 1.06 -17.24
CA GLY A 125 -18.18 2.43 -17.16
C GLY A 125 -16.79 2.55 -17.77
N ALA A 126 -15.89 1.62 -17.42
CA ALA A 126 -14.54 1.57 -17.97
C ALA A 126 -14.51 1.28 -19.48
N LEU A 127 -15.34 0.35 -19.97
CA LEU A 127 -15.45 0.04 -21.41
C LEU A 127 -15.95 1.26 -22.19
N GLY A 128 -16.97 1.94 -21.68
CA GLY A 128 -17.51 3.16 -22.28
C GLY A 128 -16.51 4.32 -22.28
N ALA A 129 -15.72 4.47 -21.22
CA ALA A 129 -14.68 5.50 -21.13
C ALA A 129 -13.52 5.25 -22.11
N ALA A 130 -13.19 3.98 -22.36
CA ALA A 130 -12.12 3.58 -23.27
C ALA A 130 -12.58 3.41 -24.74
N ASP A 131 -13.87 3.61 -25.04
CA ASP A 131 -14.49 3.34 -26.36
C ASP A 131 -14.22 1.92 -26.87
N LEU A 132 -14.33 0.93 -25.97
CA LEU A 132 -14.09 -0.48 -26.25
C LEU A 132 -15.39 -1.28 -26.23
N ASP A 133 -15.55 -2.19 -27.19
CA ASP A 133 -16.78 -2.97 -27.41
C ASP A 133 -16.65 -4.45 -27.04
N HIS A 134 -15.48 -4.90 -26.55
CA HIS A 134 -15.30 -6.25 -26.03
C HIS A 134 -14.13 -6.39 -25.04
N LEU A 135 -14.34 -7.25 -24.04
CA LEU A 135 -13.41 -7.51 -22.93
C LEU A 135 -12.01 -8.01 -23.37
N PRO A 136 -11.85 -8.90 -24.38
CA PRO A 136 -10.53 -9.31 -24.82
C PRO A 136 -9.64 -8.17 -25.32
N ALA A 137 -10.20 -7.20 -26.06
CA ALA A 137 -9.44 -6.01 -26.48
C ALA A 137 -9.08 -5.13 -25.28
N ALA A 138 -10.00 -5.01 -24.31
CA ALA A 138 -9.77 -4.22 -23.11
C ALA A 138 -8.65 -4.77 -22.22
N ARG A 139 -8.45 -6.09 -22.19
CA ARG A 139 -7.31 -6.72 -21.50
C ARG A 139 -5.96 -6.49 -22.17
N LEU A 140 -5.95 -6.11 -23.44
CA LEU A 140 -4.72 -5.85 -24.20
C LEU A 140 -4.26 -4.39 -24.11
N THR A 141 -4.99 -3.51 -23.41
CA THR A 141 -4.59 -2.12 -23.18
C THR A 141 -3.70 -2.00 -21.94
N ASP A 142 -2.94 -0.90 -21.83
CA ASP A 142 -2.03 -0.65 -20.70
C ASP A 142 -2.76 -0.57 -19.33
N ASP A 143 -4.07 -0.27 -19.36
CA ASP A 143 -4.97 -0.28 -18.20
C ASP A 143 -5.42 -1.68 -17.77
N GLY A 144 -5.12 -2.70 -18.57
CA GLY A 144 -5.87 -3.95 -18.70
C GLY A 144 -5.74 -5.00 -17.60
N GLY A 145 -5.08 -4.69 -16.48
CA GLY A 145 -4.89 -5.64 -15.39
C GLY A 145 -6.09 -5.71 -14.46
N ASP A 146 -6.11 -4.83 -13.45
CA ASP A 146 -7.06 -4.87 -12.33
C ASP A 146 -8.51 -4.63 -12.76
N THR A 147 -8.73 -3.78 -13.77
CA THR A 147 -10.06 -3.37 -14.21
C THR A 147 -10.87 -4.57 -14.73
N TRP A 148 -10.21 -5.56 -15.32
CA TRP A 148 -10.83 -6.66 -16.07
C TRP A 148 -10.71 -8.01 -15.37
N ILE A 149 -10.42 -8.00 -14.07
CA ILE A 149 -10.42 -9.19 -13.22
C ILE A 149 -11.82 -9.81 -13.22
N PRO A 150 -11.95 -11.13 -13.46
CA PRO A 150 -13.25 -11.77 -13.45
C PRO A 150 -13.78 -12.02 -12.04
N LYS A 151 -15.10 -11.83 -11.86
CA LYS A 151 -15.84 -12.31 -10.70
C LYS A 151 -16.69 -13.53 -11.07
N ILE A 152 -16.46 -14.65 -10.37
CA ILE A 152 -17.07 -15.95 -10.64
C ILE A 152 -17.94 -16.35 -9.44
N LEU A 153 -19.26 -16.33 -9.58
CA LEU A 153 -20.19 -16.72 -8.53
C LEU A 153 -20.45 -18.24 -8.57
N LEU A 154 -20.28 -18.92 -7.44
CA LEU A 154 -20.69 -20.30 -7.24
C LEU A 154 -21.72 -20.38 -6.12
N CYS A 155 -22.91 -20.90 -6.43
CA CYS A 155 -23.96 -21.12 -5.45
C CYS A 155 -24.56 -22.54 -5.56
N PRO A 156 -24.79 -23.24 -4.43
CA PRO A 156 -25.24 -24.64 -4.42
C PRO A 156 -26.73 -24.82 -4.67
N GLY A 157 -27.50 -23.73 -4.56
CA GLY A 157 -28.94 -23.71 -4.75
C GLY A 157 -29.35 -23.06 -6.08
N VAL A 158 -30.62 -23.22 -6.41
CA VAL A 158 -31.26 -22.46 -7.49
C VAL A 158 -31.54 -21.04 -6.95
N PRO A 159 -31.06 -19.97 -7.60
CA PRO A 159 -31.30 -18.60 -7.18
C PRO A 159 -32.80 -18.29 -7.11
N SER A 160 -33.16 -17.29 -6.32
CA SER A 160 -34.53 -16.76 -6.35
C SER A 160 -34.88 -16.26 -7.75
N GLN A 161 -36.16 -16.17 -8.11
CA GLN A 161 -36.56 -15.66 -9.42
C GLN A 161 -36.02 -14.24 -9.67
N ALA A 162 -36.05 -13.39 -8.63
CA ALA A 162 -35.53 -12.02 -8.71
C ALA A 162 -34.01 -12.01 -9.01
N ASP A 163 -33.24 -12.83 -8.30
CA ASP A 163 -31.80 -12.95 -8.54
C ASP A 163 -31.51 -13.55 -9.93
N ALA A 164 -32.27 -14.57 -10.34
CA ALA A 164 -32.13 -15.20 -11.65
C ALA A 164 -32.41 -14.22 -12.80
N ASP A 165 -33.39 -13.33 -12.65
CA ASP A 165 -33.71 -12.29 -13.63
C ASP A 165 -32.56 -11.25 -13.73
N ILE A 166 -31.95 -10.87 -12.60
CA ILE A 166 -30.78 -9.97 -12.58
C ILE A 166 -29.58 -10.63 -13.27
N LEU A 167 -29.26 -11.87 -12.89
CA LEU A 167 -28.14 -12.63 -13.47
C LEU A 167 -28.34 -12.84 -14.98
N ALA A 168 -29.58 -13.10 -15.40
CA ALA A 168 -29.94 -13.20 -16.81
C ALA A 168 -29.64 -11.90 -17.58
N ASP A 169 -30.03 -10.75 -17.03
CA ASP A 169 -29.79 -9.44 -17.63
C ASP A 169 -28.28 -9.10 -17.72
N LEU A 170 -27.54 -9.35 -16.63
CA LEU A 170 -26.08 -9.16 -16.59
C LEU A 170 -25.37 -9.97 -17.69
N LEU A 171 -25.69 -11.26 -17.84
CA LEU A 171 -25.02 -12.15 -18.79
C LEU A 171 -25.48 -11.97 -20.26
N ALA A 172 -26.69 -11.45 -20.45
CA ALA A 172 -27.23 -11.11 -21.77
C ALA A 172 -26.71 -9.78 -22.32
N SER A 173 -26.38 -8.85 -21.43
CA SER A 173 -25.91 -7.50 -21.78
C SER A 173 -24.66 -7.50 -22.66
N ARG A 174 -24.52 -6.44 -23.47
CA ARG A 174 -23.39 -6.23 -24.39
C ARG A 174 -22.91 -4.77 -24.28
N PRO A 175 -21.58 -4.51 -24.29
CA PRO A 175 -20.48 -5.48 -24.31
C PRO A 175 -20.44 -6.36 -23.04
N ARG A 176 -19.89 -7.57 -23.14
CA ARG A 176 -19.79 -8.48 -21.98
C ARG A 176 -18.74 -7.97 -20.99
N THR A 177 -19.07 -8.05 -19.71
CA THR A 177 -18.17 -7.86 -18.57
C THR A 177 -17.60 -9.21 -18.10
N ALA A 178 -16.59 -9.15 -17.23
CA ALA A 178 -15.81 -10.29 -16.74
C ALA A 178 -16.58 -11.07 -15.65
N ILE A 179 -17.76 -11.61 -15.99
CA ILE A 179 -18.64 -12.31 -15.04
C ILE A 179 -18.90 -13.73 -15.51
N ALA A 180 -18.85 -14.66 -14.56
CA ALA A 180 -19.33 -16.02 -14.74
C ALA A 180 -20.13 -16.50 -13.52
N VAL A 181 -21.09 -17.39 -13.76
CA VAL A 181 -22.00 -17.91 -12.72
C VAL A 181 -22.10 -19.42 -12.84
N ILE A 182 -22.00 -20.11 -11.70
CA ILE A 182 -22.23 -21.53 -11.55
C ILE A 182 -23.31 -21.76 -10.49
N THR A 183 -24.36 -22.49 -10.85
CA THR A 183 -25.55 -22.65 -10.00
C THR A 183 -26.19 -24.02 -10.16
N ALA A 184 -26.99 -24.46 -9.19
CA ALA A 184 -27.86 -25.62 -9.37
C ALA A 184 -28.97 -25.35 -10.41
N ALA A 185 -29.43 -26.40 -11.08
CA ALA A 185 -30.53 -26.35 -12.03
C ALA A 185 -31.82 -26.95 -11.46
N ASP A 186 -32.91 -26.18 -11.46
CA ASP A 186 -34.28 -26.71 -11.66
C ASP A 186 -34.52 -26.83 -13.18
N ALA A 187 -35.41 -27.71 -13.63
CA ALA A 187 -35.74 -28.08 -15.01
C ALA A 187 -36.34 -26.93 -15.89
N ALA A 188 -35.91 -25.69 -15.64
CA ALA A 188 -36.26 -24.44 -16.31
C ALA A 188 -35.51 -24.25 -17.65
N PRO A 189 -36.08 -23.44 -18.58
CA PRO A 189 -35.63 -23.34 -19.96
C PRO A 189 -34.17 -22.86 -20.12
N GLN A 190 -33.56 -23.26 -21.23
CA GLN A 190 -32.20 -22.86 -21.63
C GLN A 190 -32.13 -21.35 -21.89
N MET A 191 -31.12 -20.71 -21.30
CA MET A 191 -30.76 -19.33 -21.61
C MET A 191 -29.78 -19.31 -22.80
N PRO A 192 -29.72 -18.21 -23.59
CA PRO A 192 -28.70 -18.09 -24.62
C PRO A 192 -27.31 -18.20 -23.99
N SER A 193 -26.41 -19.00 -24.59
CA SER A 193 -25.05 -19.28 -24.09
C SER A 193 -24.93 -19.97 -22.72
N SER A 194 -26.00 -20.45 -22.08
CA SER A 194 -25.87 -21.23 -20.83
C SER A 194 -25.58 -22.72 -21.10
N TRP A 195 -24.73 -23.33 -20.28
CA TRP A 195 -24.58 -24.78 -20.22
C TRP A 195 -25.38 -25.36 -19.06
N THR A 196 -26.05 -26.49 -19.28
CA THR A 196 -26.66 -27.28 -18.21
C THR A 196 -26.08 -28.69 -18.25
N LEU A 197 -25.34 -29.08 -17.21
CA LEU A 197 -24.65 -30.35 -17.12
C LEU A 197 -25.22 -31.20 -15.97
N PRO A 198 -25.51 -32.49 -16.16
CA PRO A 198 -25.80 -33.41 -15.06
C PRO A 198 -24.55 -33.59 -14.18
N ALA A 199 -24.68 -33.37 -12.87
CA ALA A 199 -23.60 -33.52 -11.88
C ALA A 199 -23.51 -34.94 -11.30
N THR A 200 -24.37 -35.86 -11.75
CA THR A 200 -24.45 -37.24 -11.26
C THR A 200 -23.11 -37.96 -11.40
N SER A 201 -22.65 -38.58 -10.31
CA SER A 201 -21.39 -39.33 -10.29
C SER A 201 -21.37 -40.51 -11.26
N GLY A 202 -20.23 -40.71 -11.94
CA GLY A 202 -19.91 -41.94 -12.67
C GLY A 202 -20.43 -42.02 -14.10
N ASP A 203 -21.21 -41.03 -14.54
CA ASP A 203 -21.66 -40.91 -15.92
C ASP A 203 -20.88 -39.77 -16.62
N ALA A 204 -20.23 -40.10 -17.74
CA ALA A 204 -19.59 -39.07 -18.56
C ALA A 204 -20.65 -38.15 -19.19
N VAL A 205 -20.41 -36.85 -19.12
CA VAL A 205 -21.32 -35.80 -19.56
C VAL A 205 -20.91 -35.27 -20.92
N GLN A 206 -21.86 -35.26 -21.87
CA GLN A 206 -21.63 -34.63 -23.17
C GLN A 206 -21.71 -33.10 -23.07
N LEU A 207 -20.66 -32.42 -23.52
CA LEU A 207 -20.61 -30.96 -23.49
C LEU A 207 -21.56 -30.35 -24.55
N PRO A 208 -22.43 -29.39 -24.19
CA PRO A 208 -23.35 -28.75 -25.14
C PRO A 208 -22.62 -28.16 -26.35
N GLY A 209 -23.00 -28.58 -27.55
CA GLY A 209 -22.42 -28.08 -28.81
C GLY A 209 -21.07 -28.69 -29.19
N HIS A 210 -20.59 -29.69 -28.45
CA HIS A 210 -19.32 -30.38 -28.71
C HIS A 210 -19.50 -31.90 -28.70
N GLU A 211 -18.54 -32.63 -29.30
CA GLU A 211 -18.50 -34.11 -29.31
C GLU A 211 -17.72 -34.71 -28.12
N LEU A 212 -17.35 -33.87 -27.14
CA LEU A 212 -16.54 -34.23 -25.98
C LEU A 212 -17.41 -34.74 -24.83
N ALA A 213 -17.12 -35.96 -24.36
CA ALA A 213 -17.65 -36.53 -23.14
C ALA A 213 -16.66 -36.33 -21.98
N VAL A 214 -17.15 -35.86 -20.84
CA VAL A 214 -16.33 -35.48 -19.68
C VAL A 214 -16.87 -36.11 -18.41
N ASP A 215 -16.04 -36.86 -17.70
CA ASP A 215 -16.28 -37.19 -16.29
C ASP A 215 -15.93 -35.95 -15.45
N LEU A 216 -16.95 -35.33 -14.85
CA LEU A 216 -16.80 -34.06 -14.14
C LEU A 216 -15.88 -34.23 -12.93
N GLN A 217 -15.05 -33.23 -12.67
CA GLN A 217 -14.26 -33.24 -11.44
C GLN A 217 -15.15 -33.03 -10.21
N ARG A 218 -14.81 -33.73 -9.13
CA ARG A 218 -15.64 -33.82 -7.91
C ARG A 218 -14.73 -33.93 -6.70
N VAL A 219 -15.11 -33.25 -5.61
CA VAL A 219 -14.53 -33.40 -4.29
C VAL A 219 -15.67 -33.69 -3.33
N ASP A 220 -15.73 -34.91 -2.80
CA ASP A 220 -16.74 -35.26 -1.81
C ASP A 220 -16.44 -34.64 -0.44
N ASP A 221 -17.45 -34.65 0.44
CA ASP A 221 -17.36 -34.03 1.76
C ASP A 221 -16.25 -34.67 2.62
N GLU A 222 -16.00 -35.98 2.45
CA GLU A 222 -14.96 -36.71 3.17
C GLU A 222 -13.55 -36.28 2.74
N THR A 223 -13.34 -35.96 1.46
CA THR A 223 -12.05 -35.54 0.91
C THR A 223 -11.81 -34.03 1.04
N TYR A 224 -12.88 -33.23 1.05
CA TYR A 224 -12.80 -31.77 1.11
C TYR A 224 -12.01 -31.26 2.33
N GLN A 225 -12.34 -31.74 3.53
CA GLN A 225 -11.70 -31.26 4.76
C GLN A 225 -10.20 -31.59 4.83
N PRO A 226 -9.75 -32.82 4.53
CA PRO A 226 -8.32 -33.13 4.41
C PRO A 226 -7.58 -32.27 3.37
N LEU A 227 -8.18 -32.00 2.20
CA LEU A 227 -7.59 -31.13 1.18
C LEU A 227 -7.46 -29.70 1.67
N LEU A 228 -8.51 -29.17 2.32
CA LEU A 228 -8.50 -27.82 2.88
C LEU A 228 -7.42 -27.67 3.96
N GLN A 229 -7.25 -28.68 4.82
CA GLN A 229 -6.18 -28.68 5.83
C GLN A 229 -4.79 -28.70 5.19
N LEU A 230 -4.60 -29.49 4.12
CA LEU A 230 -3.34 -29.53 3.39
C LEU A 230 -3.01 -28.16 2.78
N LEU A 231 -3.99 -27.53 2.10
CA LEU A 231 -3.82 -26.21 1.49
C LEU A 231 -3.60 -25.12 2.53
N SER A 232 -4.35 -25.14 3.63
CA SER A 232 -4.14 -24.24 4.77
C SER A 232 -2.71 -24.37 5.30
N THR A 233 -2.19 -25.59 5.44
CA THR A 233 -0.81 -25.83 5.87
C THR A 233 0.21 -25.35 4.84
N ALA A 234 -0.05 -25.58 3.54
CA ALA A 234 0.84 -25.16 2.47
C ALA A 234 0.91 -23.62 2.32
N ASN A 235 -0.18 -22.91 2.63
CA ASN A 235 -0.26 -21.45 2.59
C ASN A 235 0.27 -20.78 3.86
N ARG A 236 0.73 -21.52 4.87
CA ARG A 236 1.34 -20.94 6.07
C ARG A 236 2.68 -20.34 5.73
N THR A 237 2.82 -19.05 6.02
CA THR A 237 4.08 -18.31 5.94
C THR A 237 4.68 -18.03 7.32
N ASP A 238 4.06 -18.53 8.39
CA ASP A 238 4.54 -18.34 9.75
C ASP A 238 5.57 -19.42 10.13
N ASP A 239 6.69 -18.96 10.69
CA ASP A 239 7.72 -19.84 11.21
C ASP A 239 7.24 -20.49 12.51
N VAL A 240 7.16 -21.82 12.51
CA VAL A 240 6.91 -22.60 13.72
C VAL A 240 8.22 -23.11 14.29
N PRO A 241 8.41 -23.10 15.63
CA PRO A 241 9.57 -23.70 16.26
C PRO A 241 9.77 -25.13 15.76
N ALA A 242 10.97 -25.42 15.29
CA ALA A 242 11.28 -26.73 14.74
C ALA A 242 11.02 -27.82 15.81
N PRO A 243 10.35 -28.93 15.47
CA PRO A 243 9.97 -29.96 16.44
C PRO A 243 11.14 -30.47 17.29
N ALA A 244 10.89 -30.94 18.51
CA ALA A 244 11.96 -31.44 19.42
C ALA A 244 12.92 -32.48 18.78
N TRP A 245 12.45 -33.25 17.79
CA TRP A 245 13.26 -34.24 17.07
C TRP A 245 14.24 -33.64 16.05
N THR A 246 14.11 -32.36 15.68
CA THR A 246 15.07 -31.63 14.83
C THR A 246 16.20 -30.99 15.65
N HIS A 247 16.13 -31.06 16.98
CA HIS A 247 17.19 -30.58 17.88
C HIS A 247 18.11 -31.72 18.28
N ALA A 248 19.40 -31.42 18.46
CA ALA A 248 20.34 -32.35 19.05
C ALA A 248 20.00 -32.59 20.55
N PRO A 249 20.47 -33.69 21.17
CA PRO A 249 20.18 -34.00 22.58
C PRO A 249 20.63 -32.93 23.59
N ASP A 250 21.49 -32.01 23.20
CA ASP A 250 21.98 -30.88 24.00
C ASP A 250 21.20 -29.58 23.76
N GLY A 251 20.12 -29.62 22.97
CA GLY A 251 19.26 -28.46 22.68
C GLY A 251 19.81 -27.52 21.62
N THR A 252 20.94 -27.85 20.97
CA THR A 252 21.40 -27.11 19.80
C THR A 252 20.59 -27.52 18.55
N PRO A 253 20.28 -26.58 17.63
CA PRO A 253 19.70 -26.95 16.34
C PRO A 253 20.66 -27.93 15.66
N ALA A 254 20.22 -29.18 15.45
CA ALA A 254 21.04 -30.13 14.73
C ALA A 254 21.15 -29.63 13.28
N PRO A 255 22.36 -29.54 12.68
CA PRO A 255 22.52 -29.13 11.30
C PRO A 255 22.12 -30.29 10.38
N ASN A 256 20.82 -30.57 10.34
CA ASN A 256 20.16 -31.34 9.29
C ASN A 256 19.32 -30.37 8.45
N GLY A 257 19.91 -29.24 8.08
CA GLY A 257 19.56 -28.66 6.78
C GLY A 257 19.99 -29.64 5.69
N PRO A 258 19.38 -29.62 4.50
CA PRO A 258 19.92 -30.38 3.38
C PRO A 258 21.41 -30.05 3.26
N VAL A 259 22.27 -31.08 3.28
CA VAL A 259 23.63 -30.93 2.77
C VAL A 259 23.47 -30.23 1.43
N PRO A 260 24.17 -29.10 1.15
CA PRO A 260 24.13 -28.52 -0.18
C PRO A 260 24.45 -29.66 -1.13
N VAL A 261 23.45 -30.10 -1.90
CA VAL A 261 23.71 -31.01 -2.99
C VAL A 261 24.75 -30.26 -3.82
N PRO A 262 25.97 -30.78 -3.99
CA PRO A 262 26.92 -30.11 -4.86
C PRO A 262 26.16 -29.86 -6.16
N ALA A 263 26.09 -28.59 -6.57
CA ALA A 263 25.45 -28.18 -7.81
C ALA A 263 25.81 -29.25 -8.85
N PRO A 264 24.83 -29.85 -9.55
CA PRO A 264 25.13 -30.97 -10.43
C PRO A 264 26.24 -30.50 -11.36
N ALA A 265 27.44 -31.06 -11.19
CA ALA A 265 28.40 -31.09 -12.26
C ALA A 265 27.62 -31.66 -13.43
N ASP A 266 27.59 -30.92 -14.55
CA ASP A 266 26.88 -31.21 -15.79
C ASP A 266 26.29 -32.62 -15.79
N SER A 267 24.99 -32.69 -15.54
CA SER A 267 24.24 -33.94 -15.43
C SER A 267 24.76 -34.97 -16.42
N ALA A 268 25.19 -36.13 -15.92
CA ALA A 268 25.60 -37.29 -16.71
C ALA A 268 24.45 -37.91 -17.54
N LEU A 269 23.34 -37.18 -17.70
CA LEU A 269 22.20 -37.46 -18.58
C LEU A 269 22.01 -36.38 -19.66
N ALA A 270 22.93 -35.42 -19.80
CA ALA A 270 23.03 -34.65 -21.03
C ALA A 270 23.31 -35.63 -22.18
N PRO A 271 22.48 -35.70 -23.23
CA PRO A 271 22.79 -36.54 -24.38
C PRO A 271 24.06 -35.98 -25.03
N GLU A 272 25.18 -36.65 -24.82
CA GLU A 272 26.35 -36.43 -25.65
C GLU A 272 25.94 -36.70 -27.10
N THR A 273 26.10 -35.67 -27.92
CA THR A 273 26.05 -35.78 -29.37
C THR A 273 27.30 -36.55 -29.82
N GLY A 274 27.24 -37.88 -29.72
CA GLY A 274 28.35 -38.78 -30.03
C GLY A 274 27.85 -40.12 -30.57
N ALA A 275 28.30 -40.46 -31.77
CA ALA A 275 27.90 -41.58 -32.61
C ALA A 275 27.76 -42.97 -31.92
N ALA A 276 26.78 -43.73 -32.40
CA ALA A 276 26.45 -45.12 -32.03
C ALA A 276 27.63 -46.11 -32.09
N PRO A 277 27.54 -47.22 -31.34
CA PRO A 277 27.25 -48.49 -32.02
C PRO A 277 26.23 -49.40 -31.30
N ALA A 278 25.68 -50.32 -32.09
CA ALA A 278 24.55 -51.21 -31.79
C ALA A 278 24.87 -52.39 -30.87
N ALA A 279 23.94 -52.74 -29.96
CA ALA A 279 23.77 -54.09 -29.41
C ALA A 279 22.35 -54.30 -28.84
N ALA A 280 21.94 -55.56 -28.79
CA ALA A 280 20.57 -56.06 -28.78
C ALA A 280 19.77 -55.91 -27.47
N ALA A 281 18.45 -55.96 -27.64
CA ALA A 281 17.38 -55.74 -26.67
C ALA A 281 17.21 -56.79 -25.56
N GLN A 282 16.60 -56.36 -24.44
CA GLN A 282 15.48 -57.06 -23.79
C GLN A 282 14.44 -56.04 -23.26
N PRO A 283 13.12 -56.28 -23.37
CA PRO A 283 12.09 -55.33 -22.96
C PRO A 283 11.65 -55.54 -21.50
N VAL A 284 11.45 -54.42 -20.78
CA VAL A 284 10.67 -54.32 -19.54
C VAL A 284 9.45 -53.42 -19.82
N PRO A 285 8.24 -53.77 -19.34
CA PRO A 285 7.02 -53.08 -19.73
C PRO A 285 6.81 -51.80 -18.91
N GLY A 286 6.39 -50.73 -19.60
CA GLY A 286 5.88 -49.52 -18.95
C GLY A 286 6.58 -48.22 -19.34
N PHE A 287 6.63 -47.91 -20.64
CA PHE A 287 6.76 -46.53 -21.13
C PHE A 287 6.14 -46.46 -22.52
N VAL A 288 5.20 -45.53 -22.71
CA VAL A 288 4.56 -45.26 -24.01
C VAL A 288 5.60 -44.59 -24.91
N SER A 289 6.04 -45.31 -25.94
CA SER A 289 6.88 -44.77 -27.01
C SER A 289 5.97 -44.25 -28.12
N VAL A 290 5.89 -42.92 -28.26
CA VAL A 290 5.22 -42.31 -29.42
C VAL A 290 6.16 -42.44 -30.63
N THR A 291 5.79 -43.29 -31.59
CA THR A 291 6.46 -43.37 -32.89
C THR A 291 5.68 -42.48 -33.87
N MET A 292 6.36 -41.52 -34.50
CA MET A 292 5.78 -40.65 -35.53
C MET A 292 6.49 -40.88 -36.87
N SER A 293 5.70 -41.09 -37.90
CA SER A 293 6.12 -41.25 -39.29
C SER A 293 6.36 -39.88 -39.93
N LYS A 294 7.50 -39.72 -40.61
CA LYS A 294 7.94 -38.46 -41.20
C LYS A 294 7.30 -38.26 -42.59
N ALA A 295 6.62 -37.14 -42.77
CA ALA A 295 6.40 -36.48 -44.06
C ALA A 295 6.34 -34.98 -43.73
N GLY A 296 7.37 -34.18 -44.00
CA GLY A 296 7.68 -33.59 -45.30
C GLY A 296 7.84 -32.08 -45.03
N GLU A 297 8.91 -31.48 -45.54
CA GLU A 297 9.43 -30.16 -45.14
C GLU A 297 8.69 -28.96 -45.77
N ASP A 298 8.94 -27.78 -45.17
CA ASP A 298 8.66 -26.39 -45.58
C ASP A 298 7.24 -25.81 -45.40
N LEU A 299 7.08 -24.83 -44.52
CA LEU A 299 7.30 -23.40 -44.86
C LEU A 299 7.08 -22.50 -43.61
N ALA A 300 7.93 -21.48 -43.50
CA ALA A 300 7.82 -20.39 -42.56
C ALA A 300 6.69 -19.39 -42.90
N THR A 301 6.28 -18.64 -41.88
CA THR A 301 5.59 -17.33 -41.92
C THR A 301 4.08 -17.34 -42.23
N ALA A 302 3.24 -17.30 -41.17
CA ALA A 302 1.97 -16.56 -41.14
C ALA A 302 1.35 -16.59 -39.73
N LEU A 303 1.38 -15.48 -39.00
CA LEU A 303 0.37 -15.22 -37.95
C LEU A 303 -0.82 -14.53 -38.67
N PRO A 304 -2.04 -15.09 -38.66
CA PRO A 304 -3.21 -14.37 -39.15
C PRO A 304 -3.72 -13.40 -38.08
N SER A 305 -4.21 -12.24 -38.53
CA SER A 305 -4.91 -11.26 -37.70
C SER A 305 -6.17 -11.87 -37.06
N MET A 306 -6.27 -11.77 -35.73
CA MET A 306 -7.48 -12.07 -34.97
C MET A 306 -8.50 -10.95 -35.18
N SER A 307 -9.33 -11.08 -36.22
CA SER A 307 -10.52 -10.26 -36.44
C SER A 307 -11.56 -11.09 -37.17
N ALA A 308 -12.24 -11.98 -36.43
CA ALA A 308 -13.55 -12.54 -36.80
C ALA A 308 -14.08 -13.45 -35.69
N LEU A 309 -14.71 -12.87 -34.67
CA LEU A 309 -15.71 -13.55 -33.85
C LEU A 309 -16.87 -12.56 -33.59
N ALA A 310 -17.66 -12.33 -34.64
CA ALA A 310 -18.98 -11.72 -34.53
C ALA A 310 -20.01 -12.76 -35.02
N PRO A 311 -21.05 -13.11 -34.25
CA PRO A 311 -22.10 -13.98 -34.76
C PRO A 311 -22.92 -13.23 -35.82
N ALA A 312 -23.25 -13.95 -36.90
CA ALA A 312 -24.08 -13.44 -38.00
C ALA A 312 -25.48 -13.06 -37.50
N VAL A 313 -25.80 -11.77 -37.59
CA VAL A 313 -27.15 -11.23 -37.38
C VAL A 313 -28.04 -11.63 -38.55
N SER A 314 -29.12 -12.36 -38.26
CA SER A 314 -30.20 -12.57 -39.21
C SER A 314 -31.10 -11.33 -39.25
N ASP A 315 -31.25 -10.75 -40.43
CA ASP A 315 -32.11 -9.60 -40.72
C ASP A 315 -33.57 -9.84 -40.31
N LEU A 316 -34.02 -9.11 -39.30
CA LEU A 316 -35.44 -8.78 -39.11
C LEU A 316 -35.56 -7.31 -38.74
N SER A 317 -35.91 -6.51 -39.74
CA SER A 317 -36.30 -5.11 -39.61
C SER A 317 -37.72 -4.99 -39.05
N PRO A 318 -38.00 -4.08 -38.11
CA PRO A 318 -39.33 -3.55 -37.95
C PRO A 318 -39.37 -2.03 -38.14
N ALA A 319 -40.47 -1.62 -38.76
CA ALA A 319 -40.82 -0.27 -39.16
C ALA A 319 -41.08 0.66 -37.97
N ALA A 320 -40.82 1.94 -38.22
CA ALA A 320 -41.13 3.07 -37.38
C ALA A 320 -42.63 3.23 -37.10
N GLN A 321 -42.96 3.54 -35.84
CA GLN A 321 -44.12 4.29 -35.31
C GLN A 321 -43.80 4.46 -33.80
N GLY A 322 -43.67 5.64 -33.21
CA GLY A 322 -44.56 6.78 -33.21
C GLY A 322 -44.83 7.11 -31.73
N VAL A 323 -44.22 8.19 -31.25
CA VAL A 323 -44.32 8.74 -29.88
C VAL A 323 -45.79 9.01 -29.50
N PRO A 324 -46.15 8.84 -28.21
CA PRO A 324 -46.85 9.93 -27.56
C PRO A 324 -46.29 10.31 -26.19
N ASP A 325 -46.22 11.63 -26.09
CA ASP A 325 -46.04 12.51 -24.95
C ASP A 325 -47.12 12.26 -23.87
N HIS A 326 -46.73 12.22 -22.59
CA HIS A 326 -47.67 12.43 -21.48
C HIS A 326 -46.98 13.11 -20.29
N THR A 327 -47.29 14.39 -20.18
CA THR A 327 -47.17 15.29 -19.03
C THR A 327 -48.12 14.91 -17.88
N GLY A 328 -47.67 15.13 -16.64
CA GLY A 328 -48.47 15.18 -15.40
C GLY A 328 -47.77 14.40 -14.29
N GLY A 329 -47.47 14.93 -13.10
CA GLY A 329 -48.08 16.01 -12.34
C GLY A 329 -48.19 15.49 -10.89
N TYR A 330 -47.48 16.18 -10.00
CA TYR A 330 -47.33 16.08 -8.53
C TYR A 330 -48.39 15.33 -7.72
N ASP A 331 -47.94 14.68 -6.63
CA ASP A 331 -48.54 14.82 -5.29
C ASP A 331 -47.55 14.33 -4.20
N GLU A 332 -46.97 15.31 -3.47
CA GLU A 332 -46.45 15.16 -2.11
C GLU A 332 -47.60 15.33 -1.11
N GLU A 333 -47.56 14.60 0.02
CA GLU A 333 -47.96 14.99 1.40
C GLU A 333 -48.41 13.75 2.26
N PRO A 334 -48.43 13.80 3.62
CA PRO A 334 -47.27 13.58 4.51
C PRO A 334 -47.65 12.69 5.73
N VAL A 335 -46.89 12.78 6.85
CA VAL A 335 -47.28 12.51 8.28
C VAL A 335 -47.24 11.02 8.70
N GLU A 336 -46.68 10.56 9.83
CA GLU A 336 -46.01 11.11 11.04
C GLU A 336 -45.31 9.93 11.79
N PRO A 337 -44.43 10.19 12.77
CA PRO A 337 -43.75 9.17 13.57
C PRO A 337 -44.50 8.84 14.86
N ASP A 338 -44.25 7.66 15.45
CA ASP A 338 -44.57 7.39 16.86
C ASP A 338 -43.71 6.21 17.44
N PRO A 339 -43.58 6.05 18.77
CA PRO A 339 -42.30 6.13 19.53
C PRO A 339 -42.11 5.05 20.64
N TYR A 340 -41.17 5.33 21.56
CA TYR A 340 -40.88 4.78 22.91
C TYR A 340 -39.92 3.57 22.95
N GLU A 341 -38.69 3.73 23.49
CA GLU A 341 -38.29 3.63 24.93
C GLU A 341 -38.55 2.21 25.46
N GLU A 342 -37.60 1.41 25.95
CA GLU A 342 -36.71 1.47 27.13
C GLU A 342 -35.98 0.08 27.07
N ASP A 343 -34.75 -0.20 27.50
CA ASP A 343 -34.19 -0.09 28.84
C ASP A 343 -32.74 -0.60 28.80
N ASP A 344 -31.88 0.13 29.51
CA ASP A 344 -30.54 -0.26 29.92
C ASP A 344 -30.62 -0.66 31.40
N PRO A 345 -30.08 -1.82 31.83
CA PRO A 345 -29.71 -1.96 33.23
C PRO A 345 -28.33 -2.59 33.46
N TYR A 346 -27.42 -1.74 33.96
CA TYR A 346 -26.34 -1.98 34.94
C TYR A 346 -25.25 -3.03 34.60
N GLY A 347 -23.96 -2.79 34.81
CA GLY A 347 -23.27 -1.77 35.59
C GLY A 347 -21.82 -2.20 35.83
N GLU A 348 -20.99 -1.21 36.15
CA GLU A 348 -19.56 -1.31 36.45
C GLU A 348 -19.19 -2.29 37.57
N GLY A 349 -17.96 -2.79 37.55
CA GLY A 349 -17.37 -3.53 38.67
C GLY A 349 -15.94 -4.05 38.46
N ASP A 350 -14.98 -3.14 38.58
CA ASP A 350 -13.70 -3.26 39.33
C ASP A 350 -12.59 -4.26 38.91
N GLY A 351 -11.41 -3.67 38.64
CA GLY A 351 -10.14 -3.97 39.32
C GLY A 351 -9.52 -5.37 39.25
N GLY A 352 -8.37 -5.49 38.57
CA GLY A 352 -7.47 -6.63 38.76
C GLY A 352 -6.18 -6.58 37.95
N ASP A 353 -5.09 -6.23 38.64
CA ASP A 353 -3.66 -6.35 38.30
C ASP A 353 -3.27 -7.25 37.11
N ALA A 354 -2.47 -6.71 36.20
CA ALA A 354 -1.59 -7.47 35.31
C ALA A 354 -0.12 -7.20 35.71
N PRO A 355 0.71 -8.25 35.91
CA PRO A 355 2.03 -8.09 36.47
C PRO A 355 3.08 -7.67 35.43
N GLU A 356 3.97 -6.78 35.86
CA GLU A 356 5.30 -6.56 35.28
C GLU A 356 6.08 -7.88 35.18
N THR A 357 6.65 -8.15 34.01
CA THR A 357 7.84 -9.00 33.90
C THR A 357 8.88 -8.30 33.05
N GLY A 358 10.01 -7.98 33.68
CA GLY A 358 11.15 -7.33 33.08
C GLY A 358 12.06 -8.30 32.32
N TYR A 359 12.63 -7.78 31.25
CA TYR A 359 13.92 -8.11 30.66
C TYR A 359 14.52 -6.72 30.32
N GLY A 360 15.70 -6.31 30.73
CA GLY A 360 16.98 -7.00 30.72
C GLY A 360 17.94 -6.10 29.92
N GLU A 361 18.72 -5.30 30.65
CA GLU A 361 20.01 -4.65 30.31
C GLU A 361 20.24 -4.02 28.91
N GLU A 362 20.45 -2.70 28.93
CA GLU A 362 21.05 -1.88 27.88
C GLU A 362 22.43 -2.41 27.40
N PRO A 363 22.84 -2.03 26.18
CA PRO A 363 24.18 -1.51 25.96
C PRO A 363 24.13 0.01 25.89
N ALA A 364 24.84 0.62 26.83
CA ALA A 364 25.08 2.05 26.93
C ALA A 364 25.73 2.65 25.67
N GLY A 365 25.33 3.88 25.33
CA GLY A 365 26.24 4.84 24.67
C GLY A 365 25.78 5.48 23.37
N THR A 366 24.63 6.14 23.34
CA THR A 366 24.39 7.28 22.43
C THR A 366 23.64 8.35 23.21
N ALA A 367 24.35 9.37 23.69
CA ALA A 367 23.71 10.56 24.23
C ALA A 367 22.87 11.18 23.12
N ASP A 368 21.56 11.27 23.33
CA ASP A 368 20.61 11.91 22.44
C ASP A 368 20.99 13.39 22.29
N PHE A 369 21.45 13.76 21.09
CA PHE A 369 21.81 15.12 20.72
C PHE A 369 20.67 16.11 20.96
N GLY A 370 19.41 15.64 20.89
CA GLY A 370 18.22 16.43 21.21
C GLY A 370 18.19 16.88 22.67
N GLN A 371 18.59 16.02 23.62
CA GLN A 371 18.62 16.37 25.05
C GLN A 371 19.70 17.41 25.36
N VAL A 372 20.92 17.23 24.85
CA VAL A 372 22.04 18.15 25.14
C VAL A 372 21.81 19.54 24.55
N LEU A 373 21.21 19.62 23.37
CA LEU A 373 20.89 20.91 22.76
C LEU A 373 19.71 21.60 23.47
N THR A 374 18.73 20.82 23.96
CA THR A 374 17.59 21.34 24.72
C THR A 374 18.01 21.86 26.10
N GLU A 375 18.87 21.13 26.82
CA GLU A 375 19.41 21.57 28.12
C GLU A 375 20.16 22.90 28.01
N VAL A 376 20.97 23.09 26.97
CA VAL A 376 21.72 24.35 26.73
C VAL A 376 20.79 25.52 26.38
N LEU A 377 19.65 25.25 25.74
CA LEU A 377 18.65 26.26 25.40
C LEU A 377 17.73 26.59 26.60
N GLU A 378 17.57 25.67 27.55
CA GLU A 378 16.78 25.84 28.78
C GLU A 378 17.57 26.55 29.91
N GLU A 379 18.90 26.40 29.98
CA GLU A 379 19.76 27.10 30.96
C GLU A 379 19.73 28.64 30.87
N GLN A 380 19.06 29.23 29.88
CA GLN A 380 18.88 30.68 29.73
C GLN A 380 17.60 31.25 30.37
N GLN A 381 16.85 30.44 31.15
CA GLN A 381 15.79 30.97 32.01
C GLN A 381 16.37 31.50 33.34
N PRO A 382 16.07 32.74 33.77
CA PRO A 382 16.31 33.11 35.16
C PRO A 382 15.44 32.22 36.06
N ALA A 383 16.08 31.55 37.02
CA ALA A 383 15.44 30.66 37.97
C ALA A 383 14.19 31.32 38.61
N PRO A 384 13.04 30.63 38.70
CA PRO A 384 11.91 31.12 39.46
C PRO A 384 12.31 31.16 40.94
N THR A 385 12.32 32.35 41.55
CA THR A 385 12.34 32.48 43.01
C THR A 385 11.09 31.82 43.56
N GLY A 386 11.26 30.60 44.08
CA GLY A 386 10.25 29.94 44.90
C GLY A 386 9.97 30.78 46.14
N THR A 387 8.70 31.16 46.32
CA THR A 387 8.20 31.69 47.57
C THR A 387 7.25 30.63 48.12
N GLU A 388 7.57 30.11 49.31
CA GLU A 388 6.76 29.16 50.05
C GLU A 388 5.34 29.73 50.30
N GLU A 389 4.32 28.91 50.04
CA GLU A 389 2.95 29.14 50.52
C GLU A 389 2.90 29.15 52.04
N PRO A 390 1.94 29.90 52.61
CA PRO A 390 1.01 29.22 53.49
C PRO A 390 -0.45 29.48 53.11
N ASP A 391 -1.14 28.37 52.86
CA ASP A 391 -2.52 27.99 53.14
C ASP A 391 -3.49 29.06 53.69
N GLY A 392 -4.64 29.23 53.01
CA GLY A 392 -5.85 29.84 53.57
C GLY A 392 -6.69 30.68 52.60
N ALA A 393 -7.72 30.09 52.01
CA ALA A 393 -8.91 30.79 51.49
C ALA A 393 -10.03 30.83 52.56
N PRO A 394 -11.14 31.61 52.45
CA PRO A 394 -11.61 32.39 51.28
C PRO A 394 -12.10 33.84 51.53
N ASP A 395 -12.04 34.66 50.46
CA ASP A 395 -12.96 35.70 49.88
C ASP A 395 -14.10 36.37 50.70
N PRO A 396 -14.75 37.49 50.27
CA PRO A 396 -14.43 38.52 49.25
C PRO A 396 -14.62 39.99 49.72
N GLU A 397 -14.41 40.92 48.77
CA GLU A 397 -15.08 42.22 48.56
C GLU A 397 -14.19 43.49 48.52
N ALA A 398 -14.16 44.02 47.30
CA ALA A 398 -13.93 45.39 46.83
C ALA A 398 -13.87 46.52 47.87
N GLU A 399 -12.89 47.43 47.70
CA GLU A 399 -13.17 48.86 47.51
C GLU A 399 -11.93 49.67 47.09
N GLU A 400 -12.23 50.89 46.65
CA GLU A 400 -11.47 51.86 45.87
C GLU A 400 -10.31 52.59 46.56
N ALA A 401 -9.65 53.44 45.76
CA ALA A 401 -8.95 54.69 46.11
C ALA A 401 -7.47 54.56 46.52
N SER A 402 -6.53 54.98 45.67
CA SER A 402 -6.15 56.37 45.33
C SER A 402 -5.25 57.05 46.37
N ALA A 403 -4.03 57.35 45.90
CA ALA A 403 -3.18 58.49 46.24
C ALA A 403 -2.63 58.64 47.67
N LEU A 404 -1.29 58.68 47.80
CA LEU A 404 -0.50 59.91 47.99
C LEU A 404 0.92 59.55 48.48
N ALA A 405 1.91 60.11 47.80
CA ALA A 405 3.29 60.30 48.27
C ALA A 405 3.32 61.38 49.41
N PRO A 406 4.48 61.88 49.94
CA PRO A 406 5.88 61.58 49.65
C PRO A 406 6.85 61.61 50.88
N ALA A 407 8.16 61.54 50.56
CA ALA A 407 9.30 62.13 51.28
C ALA A 407 9.87 61.30 52.46
N THR A 408 11.17 61.22 52.73
CA THR A 408 12.31 62.07 52.34
C THR A 408 13.63 61.34 52.67
N GLN A 409 14.62 61.46 51.78
CA GLN A 409 16.08 61.56 52.01
C GLN A 409 16.81 60.60 52.98
N SER A 410 17.81 59.88 52.43
CA SER A 410 19.22 60.17 52.73
C SER A 410 20.18 59.26 51.97
N GLY A 411 21.31 59.83 51.52
CA GLY A 411 22.58 59.09 51.48
C GLY A 411 23.13 58.72 50.11
N SER A 412 23.67 59.72 49.43
CA SER A 412 24.66 59.64 48.36
C SER A 412 25.71 58.52 48.50
N ARG A 413 25.96 57.79 47.41
CA ARG A 413 27.33 57.55 46.91
C ARG A 413 27.31 57.24 45.42
N GLU A 414 27.90 58.15 44.66
CA GLU A 414 28.25 57.95 43.26
C GLU A 414 29.22 56.77 43.15
N GLN A 415 28.79 55.73 42.45
CA GLN A 415 29.67 54.81 41.75
C GLN A 415 29.44 54.99 40.26
N GLU A 416 30.52 55.36 39.60
CA GLU A 416 30.72 55.54 38.18
C GLU A 416 30.47 54.18 37.49
N GLU A 417 29.26 53.98 36.95
CA GLU A 417 28.89 52.78 36.21
C GLU A 417 29.03 53.07 34.70
N ALA A 418 29.87 52.27 34.05
CA ALA A 418 30.13 52.27 32.61
C ALA A 418 28.81 52.23 31.81
N PRO A 419 28.75 52.79 30.59
CA PRO A 419 27.51 52.83 29.84
C PRO A 419 27.04 51.40 29.55
N SER A 420 25.99 50.97 30.25
CA SER A 420 25.30 49.73 29.97
C SER A 420 24.72 49.82 28.56
N ARG A 421 25.24 48.95 27.69
CA ARG A 421 24.70 48.73 26.35
C ARG A 421 23.23 48.34 26.54
N PRO A 422 22.27 49.02 25.89
CA PRO A 422 20.85 48.72 26.11
C PRO A 422 20.59 47.27 25.72
N ALA A 423 20.03 46.50 26.65
CA ALA A 423 19.56 45.14 26.37
C ALA A 423 18.57 45.20 25.19
N PRO A 424 18.69 44.29 24.20
CA PRO A 424 17.79 44.29 23.06
C PRO A 424 16.36 44.06 23.59
N ARG A 425 15.46 45.02 23.31
CA ARG A 425 14.03 44.83 23.55
C ARG A 425 13.57 43.70 22.63
N VAL A 426 13.14 42.59 23.23
CA VAL A 426 12.40 41.52 22.56
C VAL A 426 11.19 42.17 21.88
N THR A 427 11.22 42.26 20.56
CA THR A 427 10.07 42.77 19.79
C THR A 427 9.03 41.67 19.67
N ALA A 428 7.75 42.01 19.49
CA ALA A 428 6.68 41.02 19.32
C ALA A 428 6.96 40.04 18.16
N SER A 429 7.68 40.46 17.12
CA SER A 429 8.11 39.63 15.98
C SER A 429 9.17 38.57 16.33
N THR A 430 9.99 38.81 17.36
CA THR A 430 10.96 37.83 17.91
C THR A 430 10.20 36.65 18.53
N SER A 431 9.08 36.93 19.18
CA SER A 431 8.24 35.92 19.81
C SER A 431 7.49 35.04 18.80
N SER A 432 7.08 35.58 17.65
CA SER A 432 6.25 34.85 16.68
C SER A 432 7.04 33.84 15.86
N VAL A 433 8.27 34.17 15.44
CA VAL A 433 9.11 33.23 14.68
C VAL A 433 9.58 32.08 15.56
N LEU A 434 10.01 32.38 16.80
CA LEU A 434 10.39 31.34 17.75
C LEU A 434 9.21 30.43 18.10
N ALA A 435 8.01 30.99 18.28
CA ALA A 435 6.80 30.18 18.48
C ALA A 435 6.54 29.27 17.27
N ALA A 436 6.59 29.83 16.05
CA ALA A 436 6.40 29.07 14.81
C ALA A 436 7.42 27.93 14.62
N LEU A 437 8.67 28.08 15.07
CA LEU A 437 9.69 27.02 15.04
C LEU A 437 9.34 25.81 15.93
N THR A 438 8.56 26.04 16.99
CA THR A 438 8.18 25.03 17.98
C THR A 438 6.76 24.49 17.79
N THR A 439 5.97 25.15 16.95
CA THR A 439 4.57 24.78 16.69
C THR A 439 4.44 24.34 15.24
N PRO A 440 4.46 23.02 14.97
CA PRO A 440 4.21 22.53 13.62
C PRO A 440 2.81 22.96 13.17
N PRO A 441 2.60 23.18 11.86
CA PRO A 441 1.27 23.45 11.34
C PRO A 441 0.32 22.28 11.62
N ASP A 442 -0.97 22.58 11.76
CA ASP A 442 -1.98 21.56 12.02
C ASP A 442 -1.98 20.50 10.91
N PRO A 443 -2.13 19.20 11.27
CA PRO A 443 -2.21 18.14 10.27
C PRO A 443 -3.46 18.33 9.39
N PRO A 444 -3.39 17.94 8.10
CA PRO A 444 -4.54 18.02 7.22
C PRO A 444 -5.66 17.06 7.67
N ALA A 445 -6.89 17.34 7.23
CA ALA A 445 -8.04 16.51 7.55
C ALA A 445 -8.04 15.14 6.82
N ALA A 446 -7.31 15.06 5.70
CA ALA A 446 -7.08 13.85 4.94
C ALA A 446 -5.77 13.17 5.36
N PRO A 447 -5.52 11.91 4.97
CA PRO A 447 -4.28 11.22 5.29
C PRO A 447 -3.04 12.02 4.84
N GLN A 448 -2.02 12.04 5.68
CA GLN A 448 -0.72 12.67 5.39
C GLN A 448 0.40 11.65 5.57
N VAL A 449 1.23 11.54 4.54
CA VAL A 449 2.46 10.74 4.58
C VAL A 449 3.61 11.61 5.09
N ARG A 450 4.29 11.15 6.14
CA ARG A 450 5.27 11.95 6.86
C ARG A 450 6.67 11.38 6.66
N VAL A 451 7.54 12.07 5.92
CA VAL A 451 8.88 11.61 5.50
C VAL A 451 10.03 12.46 6.07
N LEU A 452 9.76 13.66 6.62
CA LEU A 452 10.75 14.56 7.23
C LEU A 452 11.12 14.12 8.66
N GLY A 453 11.57 12.88 8.81
CA GLY A 453 11.83 12.19 10.07
C GLY A 453 11.51 10.70 9.94
N PRO A 454 11.02 10.05 11.00
CA PRO A 454 10.46 8.71 10.91
C PRO A 454 9.29 8.66 9.93
N VAL A 455 9.33 7.66 9.03
CA VAL A 455 8.30 7.47 7.99
C VAL A 455 7.02 6.94 8.61
N ASP A 456 5.91 7.64 8.39
CA ASP A 456 4.62 7.28 8.96
C ASP A 456 3.45 7.81 8.11
N VAL A 457 2.26 7.24 8.31
CA VAL A 457 1.01 7.71 7.70
C VAL A 457 0.01 8.05 8.80
N VAL A 458 -0.40 9.33 8.85
CA VAL A 458 -1.39 9.82 9.83
C VAL A 458 -2.67 10.23 9.14
N GLY A 459 -3.74 10.44 9.91
CA GLY A 459 -5.04 10.85 9.37
C GLY A 459 -5.79 9.74 8.61
N THR A 460 -5.36 8.49 8.75
CA THR A 460 -6.02 7.33 8.16
C THR A 460 -7.35 7.03 8.84
N LEU A 461 -8.40 6.77 8.07
CA LEU A 461 -9.74 6.46 8.61
C LEU A 461 -10.03 4.96 8.68
N GLY A 462 -9.26 4.14 7.96
CA GLY A 462 -9.37 2.68 7.98
C GLY A 462 -8.47 2.02 9.02
N LYS A 463 -8.58 0.69 9.12
CA LYS A 463 -7.74 -0.15 9.98
C LYS A 463 -6.90 -1.10 9.14
N VAL A 464 -5.73 -1.46 9.66
CA VAL A 464 -4.86 -2.45 9.04
C VAL A 464 -4.07 -3.24 10.09
N GLU A 465 -3.70 -4.47 9.74
CA GLU A 465 -2.94 -5.34 10.62
C GLU A 465 -1.53 -4.79 10.88
N SER A 466 -1.08 -4.83 12.14
CA SER A 466 0.19 -4.23 12.56
C SER A 466 1.40 -4.73 11.75
N TYR A 467 1.41 -6.01 11.34
CA TYR A 467 2.53 -6.59 10.58
C TYR A 467 2.62 -6.07 9.13
N ARG A 468 1.53 -5.51 8.58
CA ARG A 468 1.50 -4.95 7.21
C ARG A 468 1.79 -3.46 7.15
N ARG A 469 1.66 -2.73 8.27
CA ARG A 469 1.83 -1.27 8.31
C ARG A 469 3.11 -0.81 7.63
N ASN A 470 4.25 -1.40 7.99
CA ASN A 470 5.53 -0.95 7.46
C ASN A 470 5.63 -1.09 5.93
N ALA A 471 5.11 -2.17 5.35
CA ALA A 471 5.11 -2.39 3.90
C ALA A 471 4.14 -1.42 3.19
N LEU A 472 2.97 -1.17 3.79
CA LEU A 472 2.01 -0.23 3.22
C LEU A 472 2.47 1.23 3.33
N THR A 473 3.14 1.58 4.43
CA THR A 473 3.78 2.89 4.63
C THR A 473 4.84 3.15 3.59
N GLU A 474 5.65 2.13 3.24
CA GLU A 474 6.64 2.22 2.18
C GLU A 474 6.01 2.51 0.82
N ILE A 475 4.98 1.74 0.44
CA ILE A 475 4.23 1.98 -0.81
C ILE A 475 3.62 3.39 -0.82
N ALA A 476 3.04 3.83 0.31
CA ALA A 476 2.46 5.17 0.41
C ALA A 476 3.52 6.29 0.28
N ALA A 477 4.69 6.10 0.89
CA ALA A 477 5.82 7.03 0.77
C ALA A 477 6.34 7.11 -0.67
N TRP A 478 6.46 5.99 -1.36
CA TRP A 478 6.86 6.00 -2.76
C TRP A 478 5.83 6.74 -3.63
N MET A 479 4.55 6.39 -3.50
CA MET A 479 3.47 6.97 -4.31
C MET A 479 3.31 8.48 -4.14
N VAL A 480 3.46 8.99 -2.90
CA VAL A 480 3.31 10.44 -2.64
C VAL A 480 4.49 11.26 -3.17
N LEU A 481 5.68 10.66 -3.23
CA LEU A 481 6.91 11.31 -3.73
C LEU A 481 7.06 11.19 -5.25
N HIS A 482 6.45 10.18 -5.85
CA HIS A 482 6.49 9.91 -7.28
C HIS A 482 5.08 9.97 -7.90
N PRO A 483 4.42 11.15 -7.86
CA PRO A 483 3.08 11.28 -8.43
C PRO A 483 3.13 11.01 -9.94
N GLY A 484 2.26 10.12 -10.41
CA GLY A 484 2.29 9.69 -11.81
C GLY A 484 3.11 8.42 -12.09
N GLY A 485 3.69 7.81 -11.04
CA GLY A 485 4.47 6.59 -11.16
C GLY A 485 3.68 5.41 -11.74
N THR A 486 4.32 4.72 -12.68
CA THR A 486 3.76 3.52 -13.32
C THR A 486 3.86 2.30 -12.39
N ARG A 487 3.08 1.25 -12.69
CA ARG A 487 3.16 -0.04 -11.96
C ARG A 487 4.59 -0.60 -11.93
N HIS A 488 5.30 -0.50 -13.05
CA HIS A 488 6.67 -1.02 -13.17
C HIS A 488 7.66 -0.26 -12.29
N GLU A 489 7.55 1.07 -12.22
CA GLU A 489 8.41 1.88 -11.36
C GLU A 489 8.14 1.61 -9.87
N LEU A 490 6.89 1.37 -9.49
CA LEU A 490 6.55 0.94 -8.12
C LEU A 490 7.19 -0.41 -7.80
N ASP A 491 7.11 -1.36 -8.73
CA ASP A 491 7.64 -2.71 -8.55
C ASP A 491 9.16 -2.71 -8.38
N GLU A 492 9.87 -2.00 -9.25
CA GLU A 492 11.33 -1.84 -9.17
C GLU A 492 11.78 -1.14 -7.88
N ALA A 493 10.97 -0.20 -7.37
CA ALA A 493 11.30 0.55 -6.16
C ALA A 493 11.08 -0.26 -4.88
N VAL A 494 9.89 -0.85 -4.70
CA VAL A 494 9.50 -1.52 -3.44
C VAL A 494 10.01 -2.96 -3.36
N TRP A 495 10.20 -3.61 -4.51
CA TRP A 495 10.67 -4.99 -4.60
C TRP A 495 11.89 -5.11 -5.54
N PRO A 496 13.01 -4.43 -5.22
CA PRO A 496 14.15 -4.34 -6.13
C PRO A 496 14.75 -5.72 -6.44
N GLY A 497 14.85 -6.03 -7.73
CA GLY A 497 15.39 -7.31 -8.21
C GLY A 497 14.53 -8.53 -7.85
N GLN A 498 13.32 -8.33 -7.33
CA GLN A 498 12.34 -9.37 -7.07
C GLN A 498 11.20 -9.25 -8.09
N ARG A 499 10.79 -10.39 -8.66
CA ARG A 499 9.62 -10.43 -9.54
C ARG A 499 8.37 -10.58 -8.69
N ILE A 500 7.74 -9.45 -8.41
CA ILE A 500 6.47 -9.33 -7.69
C ILE A 500 5.32 -9.65 -8.67
N LEU A 501 4.45 -10.59 -8.29
CA LEU A 501 3.25 -10.92 -9.07
C LEU A 501 2.25 -9.76 -8.99
N ALA A 502 1.53 -9.52 -10.09
CA ALA A 502 0.52 -8.46 -10.15
C ALA A 502 -0.52 -8.59 -9.02
N ASN A 503 -0.98 -9.81 -8.72
CA ASN A 503 -1.94 -10.07 -7.63
C ASN A 503 -1.42 -9.65 -6.24
N ALA A 504 -0.14 -9.89 -5.94
CA ALA A 504 0.46 -9.56 -4.66
C ALA A 504 0.59 -8.04 -4.49
N ARG A 505 0.99 -7.33 -5.56
CA ARG A 505 1.02 -5.85 -5.59
C ARG A 505 -0.39 -5.30 -5.41
N ASN A 506 -1.34 -5.81 -6.19
CA ASN A 506 -2.73 -5.36 -6.15
C ASN A 506 -3.38 -5.61 -4.79
N SER A 507 -3.08 -6.74 -4.14
CA SER A 507 -3.49 -7.02 -2.76
C SER A 507 -2.94 -5.99 -1.78
N MET A 508 -1.67 -5.60 -1.93
CA MET A 508 -1.05 -4.57 -1.08
C MET A 508 -1.67 -3.19 -1.32
N VAL A 509 -1.88 -2.80 -2.59
CA VAL A 509 -2.52 -1.54 -2.95
C VAL A 509 -3.97 -1.50 -2.48
N SER A 510 -4.71 -2.60 -2.59
CA SER A 510 -6.09 -2.70 -2.08
C SER A 510 -6.14 -2.53 -0.56
N LYS A 511 -5.21 -3.15 0.17
CA LYS A 511 -5.09 -2.96 1.62
C LYS A 511 -4.69 -1.55 2.00
N LEU A 512 -3.79 -0.92 1.24
CA LEU A 512 -3.45 0.50 1.42
C LEU A 512 -4.68 1.38 1.24
N ARG A 513 -5.49 1.13 0.19
CA ARG A 513 -6.74 1.84 -0.06
C ARG A 513 -7.71 1.71 1.11
N THR A 514 -7.93 0.50 1.61
CA THR A 514 -8.78 0.26 2.78
C THR A 514 -8.24 0.95 4.03
N TRP A 515 -6.93 0.93 4.24
CA TRP A 515 -6.29 1.55 5.40
C TRP A 515 -6.42 3.08 5.38
N LEU A 516 -6.19 3.72 4.24
CA LEU A 516 -6.35 5.17 4.09
C LEU A 516 -7.81 5.59 4.28
N GLY A 517 -8.75 4.82 3.73
CA GLY A 517 -10.18 5.05 3.83
C GLY A 517 -10.70 6.02 2.75
N ARG A 518 -11.78 6.74 3.09
CA ARG A 518 -12.51 7.64 2.19
C ARG A 518 -12.89 8.94 2.89
N ASP A 519 -13.08 10.02 2.15
CA ASP A 519 -13.53 11.31 2.69
C ASP A 519 -14.95 11.16 3.28
N PRO A 520 -15.14 11.36 4.60
CA PRO A 520 -16.44 11.22 5.25
C PRO A 520 -17.43 12.33 4.87
N ARG A 521 -16.97 13.39 4.19
CA ARG A 521 -17.84 14.48 3.73
C ARG A 521 -18.57 14.15 2.43
N LEU A 522 -18.12 13.14 1.71
CA LEU A 522 -18.73 12.69 0.46
C LEU A 522 -19.62 11.46 0.70
N PRO A 523 -20.68 11.26 -0.11
CA PRO A 523 -21.49 10.04 -0.04
C PRO A 523 -20.65 8.78 -0.21
N ALA A 524 -21.03 7.68 0.44
CA ALA A 524 -20.28 6.42 0.43
C ALA A 524 -20.05 5.86 -1.00
N ASP A 525 -21.00 6.11 -1.90
CA ASP A 525 -20.98 5.63 -3.28
C ASP A 525 -20.23 6.58 -4.24
N ASP A 526 -19.80 7.76 -3.79
CA ASP A 526 -19.11 8.72 -4.65
C ASP A 526 -17.68 8.23 -4.94
N PRO A 527 -17.34 7.88 -6.20
CA PRO A 527 -16.02 7.37 -6.55
C PRO A 527 -14.88 8.35 -6.25
N GLN A 528 -15.16 9.65 -6.14
CA GLN A 528 -14.16 10.68 -5.78
C GLN A 528 -13.82 10.67 -4.28
N GLY A 529 -14.64 10.01 -3.46
CA GLY A 529 -14.43 9.91 -2.01
C GLY A 529 -13.24 9.05 -1.62
N ALA A 530 -12.72 8.17 -2.47
CA ALA A 530 -11.57 7.33 -2.12
C ALA A 530 -10.26 8.12 -2.14
N TYR A 531 -9.51 8.11 -1.03
CA TYR A 531 -8.18 8.74 -0.96
C TYR A 531 -7.17 8.10 -1.91
N LEU A 532 -7.32 6.81 -2.15
CA LEU A 532 -6.61 6.07 -3.17
C LEU A 532 -7.61 5.51 -4.19
N PRO A 533 -7.88 6.22 -5.30
CA PRO A 533 -8.78 5.75 -6.34
C PRO A 533 -8.35 4.39 -6.96
N PRO A 534 -9.25 3.74 -7.72
CA PRO A 534 -8.86 2.69 -8.66
C PRO A 534 -7.82 3.23 -9.66
N ILE A 535 -6.99 2.35 -10.22
CA ILE A 535 -6.04 2.74 -11.27
C ILE A 535 -6.80 3.34 -12.46
N ALA A 536 -6.28 4.45 -12.97
CA ALA A 536 -6.66 5.03 -14.25
C ALA A 536 -5.39 5.34 -15.04
N GLY A 537 -5.31 4.95 -16.31
CA GLY A 537 -4.15 5.20 -17.17
C GLY A 537 -2.87 4.44 -16.78
N GLY A 538 -2.99 3.29 -16.11
CA GLY A 538 -1.86 2.45 -15.68
C GLY A 538 -1.03 3.02 -14.53
N VAL A 539 -1.50 4.07 -13.87
CA VAL A 539 -0.78 4.85 -12.86
C VAL A 539 -1.43 4.71 -11.49
N TYR A 540 -0.59 4.57 -10.46
CA TYR A 540 -1.04 4.67 -9.07
C TYR A 540 -0.89 6.12 -8.59
N ALA A 541 -2.00 6.76 -8.22
CA ALA A 541 -2.00 8.12 -7.68
C ALA A 541 -3.02 8.25 -6.55
N PHE A 542 -2.66 9.00 -5.52
CA PHE A 542 -3.64 9.47 -4.55
C PHE A 542 -4.52 10.56 -5.15
N ASN A 543 -5.67 10.81 -4.53
CA ASN A 543 -6.42 12.03 -4.82
C ASN A 543 -5.66 13.27 -4.32
N ASP A 544 -6.17 14.46 -4.68
CA ASP A 544 -5.56 15.75 -4.35
C ASP A 544 -5.58 16.11 -2.85
N GLN A 545 -6.35 15.37 -2.04
CA GLN A 545 -6.44 15.61 -0.61
C GLN A 545 -5.32 14.94 0.19
N VAL A 546 -4.75 13.82 -0.29
CA VAL A 546 -3.64 13.15 0.38
C VAL A 546 -2.35 13.94 0.14
N THR A 547 -1.66 14.30 1.22
CA THR A 547 -0.44 15.13 1.13
C THR A 547 0.75 14.47 1.78
N SER A 548 1.92 15.12 1.71
CA SER A 548 3.07 14.80 2.54
C SER A 548 3.56 16.01 3.33
N ASP A 549 4.26 15.75 4.45
CA ASP A 549 4.97 16.81 5.18
C ASP A 549 6.05 17.47 4.29
N TRP A 550 6.63 16.73 3.34
CA TRP A 550 7.52 17.26 2.31
C TRP A 550 6.83 18.22 1.35
N ALA A 551 5.64 17.89 0.82
CA ALA A 551 4.91 18.79 -0.06
C ALA A 551 4.54 20.11 0.65
N GLN A 552 4.12 20.02 1.93
CA GLN A 552 3.84 21.18 2.76
C GLN A 552 5.11 22.00 3.05
N PHE A 553 6.24 21.34 3.32
CA PHE A 553 7.54 21.98 3.46
C PHE A 553 7.92 22.74 2.18
N GLN A 554 7.76 22.13 1.00
CA GLN A 554 8.09 22.77 -0.27
C GLN A 554 7.25 24.02 -0.55
N GLU A 555 5.97 24.03 -0.17
CA GLU A 555 5.13 25.22 -0.29
C GLU A 555 5.65 26.37 0.59
N LEU A 556 5.91 26.09 1.87
CA LEU A 556 6.46 27.04 2.84
C LEU A 556 7.86 27.52 2.44
N TYR A 557 8.71 26.60 1.94
CA TYR A 557 10.02 26.88 1.38
C TYR A 557 9.92 27.90 0.25
N ARG A 558 9.10 27.62 -0.78
CA ARG A 558 8.95 28.50 -1.95
C ARG A 558 8.44 29.88 -1.51
N TYR A 559 7.43 29.92 -0.64
CA TYR A 559 6.90 31.19 -0.14
C TYR A 559 7.96 31.98 0.63
N GLY A 560 8.63 31.36 1.60
CA GLY A 560 9.60 32.02 2.48
C GLY A 560 10.90 32.46 1.77
N MET A 561 11.36 31.68 0.79
CA MET A 561 12.57 31.99 0.01
C MET A 561 12.34 33.10 -1.02
N HIS A 562 11.14 33.18 -1.62
CA HIS A 562 10.83 34.19 -2.64
C HIS A 562 10.28 35.52 -2.08
N HIS A 563 9.93 35.56 -0.80
CA HIS A 563 9.39 36.75 -0.14
C HIS A 563 10.26 37.21 1.03
N THR A 564 10.07 38.47 1.43
CA THR A 564 10.77 39.09 2.55
C THR A 564 9.77 39.64 3.55
N GLY A 565 10.12 39.62 4.84
CA GLY A 565 9.29 40.17 5.92
C GLY A 565 8.80 39.09 6.88
N SER A 566 8.05 39.50 7.90
CA SER A 566 7.68 38.63 9.03
C SER A 566 6.92 37.38 8.60
N ASP A 567 6.00 37.48 7.63
CA ASP A 567 5.21 36.33 7.18
C ASP A 567 6.07 35.31 6.44
N ALA A 568 7.07 35.77 5.67
CA ALA A 568 8.03 34.90 5.00
C ALA A 568 8.92 34.18 6.03
N ASP A 569 9.35 34.87 7.08
CA ASP A 569 10.14 34.28 8.16
C ASP A 569 9.34 33.27 8.98
N ILE A 570 8.05 33.54 9.22
CA ILE A 570 7.12 32.60 9.87
C ILE A 570 6.93 31.35 9.00
N ALA A 571 6.80 31.50 7.67
CA ALA A 571 6.69 30.36 6.78
C ALA A 571 7.95 29.47 6.80
N LEU A 572 9.15 30.06 6.76
CA LEU A 572 10.40 29.32 6.92
C LEU A 572 10.48 28.62 8.29
N ALA A 573 10.02 29.28 9.35
CA ALA A 573 9.97 28.67 10.69
C ALA A 573 8.99 27.49 10.76
N GLN A 574 7.80 27.61 10.17
CA GLN A 574 6.83 26.52 10.08
C GLN A 574 7.36 25.36 9.24
N ALA A 575 8.14 25.64 8.19
CA ALA A 575 8.81 24.60 7.40
C ALA A 575 9.79 23.79 8.27
N LEU A 576 10.63 24.46 9.09
CA LEU A 576 11.53 23.76 10.02
C LEU A 576 10.79 23.03 11.15
N ALA A 577 9.61 23.51 11.54
CA ALA A 577 8.79 22.85 12.55
C ALA A 577 8.26 21.47 12.09
N LEU A 578 8.11 21.26 10.77
CA LEU A 578 7.77 19.95 10.19
C LEU A 578 8.91 18.92 10.31
N VAL A 579 10.16 19.37 10.47
CA VAL A 579 11.35 18.51 10.54
C VAL A 579 11.43 17.83 11.91
N ARG A 580 11.21 16.51 11.90
CA ARG A 580 11.25 15.62 13.09
C ARG A 580 12.59 14.90 13.27
N GLY A 581 13.53 15.11 12.34
CA GLY A 581 14.88 14.55 12.35
C GLY A 581 15.40 14.40 10.91
N ARG A 582 16.40 13.54 10.71
CA ARG A 582 16.85 13.16 9.37
C ARG A 582 15.67 12.56 8.58
N PRO A 583 15.40 13.02 7.33
CA PRO A 583 14.41 12.43 6.46
C PRO A 583 14.62 10.93 6.33
N PHE A 584 13.54 10.16 6.39
CA PHE A 584 13.59 8.70 6.44
C PHE A 584 14.54 8.19 7.55
N SER A 585 14.34 8.66 8.78
CA SER A 585 15.00 8.09 9.95
C SER A 585 14.22 6.87 10.46
N ASN A 586 14.88 5.97 11.19
CA ASN A 586 14.25 4.78 11.78
C ASN A 586 13.57 3.83 10.77
N ILE A 587 14.09 3.78 9.53
CA ILE A 587 13.65 2.82 8.50
C ILE A 587 14.70 1.73 8.27
N ASP A 588 14.25 0.64 7.65
CA ASP A 588 15.14 -0.34 7.02
C ASP A 588 15.68 0.25 5.70
N GLN A 589 16.95 0.64 5.67
CA GLN A 589 17.59 1.24 4.49
C GLN A 589 17.56 0.32 3.26
N SER A 590 17.49 -1.00 3.46
CA SER A 590 17.43 -1.95 2.34
C SER A 590 16.11 -1.92 1.57
N LYS A 591 15.04 -1.38 2.19
CA LYS A 591 13.72 -1.24 1.60
C LYS A 591 13.55 0.08 0.85
N TYR A 592 14.01 1.17 1.47
CA TYR A 592 13.89 2.52 0.91
C TYR A 592 15.09 2.95 0.06
N VAL A 593 15.73 2.02 -0.67
CA VAL A 593 16.90 2.35 -1.52
C VAL A 593 16.54 3.41 -2.56
N TRP A 594 15.32 3.35 -3.09
CA TRP A 594 14.78 4.32 -4.04
C TRP A 594 14.75 5.76 -3.50
N ALA A 595 14.66 5.95 -2.18
CA ALA A 595 14.49 7.26 -1.56
C ALA A 595 15.82 8.02 -1.38
N GLU A 596 16.98 7.45 -1.75
CA GLU A 596 18.28 8.07 -1.49
C GLU A 596 18.41 9.46 -2.14
N GLN A 597 17.92 9.61 -3.37
CA GLN A 597 17.90 10.90 -4.06
C GLN A 597 16.97 11.89 -3.36
N ASP A 598 15.75 11.47 -3.00
CA ASP A 598 14.77 12.30 -2.30
C ASP A 598 15.30 12.76 -0.94
N ILE A 599 15.96 11.87 -0.19
CA ILE A 599 16.58 12.18 1.11
C ILE A 599 17.61 13.30 0.96
N GLN A 600 18.46 13.26 -0.07
CA GLN A 600 19.48 14.29 -0.28
C GLN A 600 18.87 15.63 -0.70
N GLU A 601 17.80 15.62 -1.50
CA GLU A 601 17.06 16.83 -1.84
C GLU A 601 16.40 17.45 -0.59
N MET A 602 15.75 16.62 0.23
CA MET A 602 15.15 17.05 1.49
C MET A 602 16.19 17.63 2.46
N ILE A 603 17.34 16.95 2.61
CA ILE A 603 18.43 17.44 3.45
C ILE A 603 18.92 18.81 2.97
N SER A 604 19.20 18.95 1.68
CA SER A 604 19.69 20.20 1.10
C SER A 604 18.70 21.35 1.32
N ALA A 605 17.42 21.12 1.03
CA ALA A 605 16.39 22.13 1.19
C ALA A 605 16.18 22.53 2.65
N VAL A 606 16.23 21.58 3.59
CA VAL A 606 16.13 21.86 5.03
C VAL A 606 17.32 22.68 5.53
N VAL A 607 18.54 22.35 5.10
CA VAL A 607 19.76 23.12 5.43
C VAL A 607 19.66 24.54 4.86
N ASP A 608 19.17 24.71 3.63
CA ASP A 608 18.97 26.02 3.02
C ASP A 608 17.97 26.89 3.81
N VAL A 609 16.83 26.31 4.22
CA VAL A 609 15.84 27.00 5.06
C VAL A 609 16.42 27.40 6.41
N ALA A 610 17.14 26.47 7.05
CA ALA A 610 17.77 26.72 8.34
C ALA A 610 18.77 27.86 8.24
N HIS A 611 19.67 27.82 7.24
CA HIS A 611 20.67 28.85 7.01
C HIS A 611 20.04 30.22 6.73
N GLU A 612 19.09 30.29 5.79
CA GLU A 612 18.43 31.54 5.40
C GLU A 612 17.69 32.17 6.59
N LEU A 613 16.92 31.37 7.33
CA LEU A 613 16.21 31.88 8.50
C LEU A 613 17.19 32.34 9.58
N THR A 614 18.27 31.60 9.81
CA THR A 614 19.34 32.00 10.73
C THR A 614 19.96 33.34 10.33
N VAL A 615 20.33 33.53 9.07
CA VAL A 615 20.88 34.81 8.57
C VAL A 615 19.89 35.96 8.76
N ARG A 616 18.61 35.75 8.42
CA ARG A 616 17.56 36.76 8.62
C ARG A 616 17.35 37.10 10.08
N ARG A 617 17.45 36.12 10.99
CA ARG A 617 17.28 36.34 12.44
C ARG A 617 18.49 37.01 13.07
N MET A 618 19.71 36.70 12.64
CA MET A 618 20.91 37.46 13.03
C MET A 618 20.80 38.93 12.62
N ALA A 619 20.38 39.21 11.38
CA ALA A 619 20.19 40.59 10.90
C ALA A 619 19.12 41.36 11.71
N ALA A 620 18.11 40.66 12.24
CA ALA A 620 17.08 41.22 13.10
C ALA A 620 17.51 41.33 14.60
N GLY A 621 18.67 40.80 14.97
CA GLY A 621 19.16 40.73 16.35
C GLY A 621 18.47 39.65 17.21
N ASP A 622 17.73 38.74 16.60
CA ASP A 622 17.04 37.63 17.25
C ASP A 622 17.93 36.37 17.26
N TYR A 623 18.98 36.42 18.06
CA TYR A 623 19.96 35.33 18.12
C TYR A 623 19.38 34.02 18.66
N ARG A 624 18.30 34.08 19.45
CA ARG A 624 17.63 32.88 19.97
C ARG A 624 16.95 32.12 18.83
N ALA A 625 16.09 32.79 18.05
CA ALA A 625 15.47 32.15 16.89
C ALA A 625 16.52 31.73 15.85
N ALA A 626 17.60 32.50 15.68
CA ALA A 626 18.71 32.15 14.79
C ALA A 626 19.40 30.84 15.20
N ALA A 627 19.71 30.66 16.48
CA ALA A 627 20.33 29.45 17.00
C ALA A 627 19.38 28.24 16.95
N THR A 628 18.10 28.43 17.28
CA THR A 628 17.08 27.36 17.16
C THR A 628 16.91 26.90 15.71
N SER A 629 16.95 27.82 14.74
CA SER A 629 16.83 27.49 13.31
C SER A 629 18.02 26.66 12.82
N ALA A 630 19.25 27.08 13.13
CA ALA A 630 20.46 26.32 12.80
C ALA A 630 20.47 24.95 13.50
N GLY A 631 20.07 24.90 14.77
CA GLY A 631 19.92 23.66 15.53
C GLY A 631 18.93 22.68 14.90
N LYS A 632 17.78 23.17 14.42
CA LYS A 632 16.81 22.36 13.68
C LYS A 632 17.36 21.83 12.36
N GLY A 633 18.13 22.61 11.61
CA GLY A 633 18.82 22.10 10.42
C GLY A 633 19.84 21.00 10.75
N LEU A 634 20.54 21.11 11.86
CA LEU A 634 21.52 20.11 12.32
C LEU A 634 20.89 18.79 12.80
N THR A 635 19.58 18.75 13.10
CA THR A 635 18.90 17.47 13.35
C THR A 635 18.65 16.68 12.05
N CYS A 636 18.65 17.36 10.91
CA CYS A 636 18.51 16.79 9.58
C CYS A 636 19.87 16.35 9.03
N ASP A 637 20.86 17.25 9.07
CA ASP A 637 22.25 16.98 8.70
C ASP A 637 23.21 17.46 9.79
N VAL A 638 23.66 16.51 10.60
CA VAL A 638 24.61 16.75 11.69
C VAL A 638 26.00 17.16 11.18
N GLN A 639 26.32 16.94 9.90
CA GLN A 639 27.62 17.24 9.31
C GLN A 639 27.67 18.60 8.59
N SER A 640 26.58 19.36 8.59
CA SER A 640 26.49 20.62 7.87
C SER A 640 27.44 21.68 8.42
N GLU A 641 28.61 21.82 7.79
CA GLU A 641 29.57 22.87 8.13
C GLU A 641 29.01 24.28 7.95
N LEU A 642 28.04 24.46 7.05
CA LEU A 642 27.35 25.74 6.86
C LEU A 642 26.65 26.19 8.13
N LEU A 643 25.84 25.32 8.74
CA LEU A 643 25.09 25.63 9.96
C LEU A 643 26.02 25.76 11.18
N TYR A 644 27.13 25.01 11.21
CA TYR A 644 28.17 25.21 12.22
C TYR A 644 28.82 26.59 12.13
N ARG A 645 29.10 27.10 10.92
CA ARG A 645 29.61 28.46 10.72
C ARG A 645 28.61 29.52 11.18
N ASP A 646 27.31 29.30 10.96
CA ASP A 646 26.28 30.18 11.48
C ASP A 646 26.30 30.22 13.01
N LEU A 647 26.34 29.05 13.66
CA LEU A 647 26.45 28.97 15.12
C LEU A 647 27.71 29.65 15.66
N PHE A 648 28.87 29.48 15.02
CA PHE A 648 30.09 30.19 15.42
C PHE A 648 29.94 31.71 15.34
N THR A 649 29.25 32.19 14.31
CA THR A 649 28.96 33.61 14.13
C THR A 649 28.03 34.11 15.23
N ILE A 650 26.93 33.38 15.49
CA ILE A 650 25.98 33.70 16.58
C ILE A 650 26.69 33.78 17.93
N TYR A 651 27.51 32.78 18.27
CA TYR A 651 28.22 32.75 19.56
C TYR A 651 29.27 33.84 19.68
N SER A 652 29.94 34.19 18.59
CA SER A 652 30.87 35.32 18.59
C SER A 652 30.17 36.66 18.78
N GLU A 653 29.02 36.87 18.14
CA GLU A 653 28.27 38.14 18.24
C GLU A 653 27.57 38.30 19.59
N THR A 654 27.16 37.19 20.21
CA THR A 654 26.56 37.18 21.56
C THR A 654 27.59 37.16 22.70
N GLY A 655 28.86 36.86 22.40
CA GLY A 655 29.94 36.76 23.39
C GLY A 655 29.96 35.43 24.18
N ASP A 656 29.26 34.40 23.69
CA ASP A 656 29.24 33.07 24.32
C ASP A 656 30.44 32.23 23.87
N HIS A 657 31.58 32.45 24.54
CA HIS A 657 32.80 31.68 24.25
C HIS A 657 32.68 30.19 24.57
N ALA A 658 31.91 29.83 25.61
CA ALA A 658 31.72 28.44 26.00
C ALA A 658 30.91 27.68 24.94
N GLY A 659 29.86 28.30 24.39
CA GLY A 659 29.08 27.77 23.27
C GLY A 659 29.92 27.58 22.02
N LEU A 660 30.78 28.55 21.69
CA LEU A 660 31.70 28.45 20.55
C LEU A 660 32.69 27.28 20.71
N GLU A 661 33.30 27.12 21.89
CA GLU A 661 34.23 26.01 22.15
C GLU A 661 33.55 24.64 22.07
N ARG A 662 32.37 24.48 22.68
CA ARG A 662 31.59 23.22 22.62
C ARG A 662 31.26 22.84 21.19
N THR A 663 30.80 23.81 20.40
CA THR A 663 30.42 23.61 19.00
C THR A 663 31.63 23.23 18.13
N ALA A 664 32.80 23.85 18.39
CA ALA A 664 34.03 23.52 17.68
C ALA A 664 34.56 22.13 18.03
N GLN A 665 34.45 21.72 19.30
CA GLN A 665 34.78 20.36 19.72
C GLN A 665 33.87 19.31 19.05
N GLN A 666 32.57 19.61 18.97
CA GLN A 666 31.60 18.74 18.31
C GLN A 666 31.90 18.58 16.81
N LEU A 667 32.15 19.68 16.08
CA LEU A 667 32.51 19.61 14.67
C LEU A 667 33.81 18.82 14.46
N ASN A 668 34.83 19.04 15.30
CA ASN A 668 36.08 18.27 15.24
C ASN A 668 35.86 16.77 15.46
N ARG A 669 34.96 16.40 16.38
CA ARG A 669 34.62 14.99 16.64
C ARG A 669 33.99 14.35 15.40
N ILE A 670 33.01 15.01 14.78
CA ILE A 670 32.35 14.52 13.56
C ILE A 670 33.33 14.40 12.39
N THR A 671 34.19 15.39 12.23
CA THR A 671 35.24 15.44 11.20
C THR A 671 36.21 14.26 11.37
N LEU A 672 36.62 13.97 12.61
CA LEU A 672 37.48 12.84 12.95
C LEU A 672 36.80 11.48 12.72
N GLU A 673 35.53 11.34 13.14
CA GLU A 673 34.74 10.12 12.94
C GLU A 673 34.50 9.82 11.46
N SER A 674 34.32 10.87 10.64
CA SER A 674 34.08 10.75 9.20
C SER A 674 35.36 10.60 8.38
N GLY A 675 36.53 10.93 8.94
CA GLY A 675 37.83 10.87 8.27
C GLY A 675 38.04 11.95 7.20
N CYS A 676 37.19 12.97 7.16
CA CYS A 676 37.30 14.12 6.26
C CYS A 676 38.03 15.27 6.96
N ASP A 677 38.65 16.19 6.22
CA ASP A 677 39.14 17.45 6.78
C ASP A 677 38.02 18.51 6.75
N ALA A 678 38.02 19.44 7.71
CA ALA A 678 37.08 20.56 7.72
C ALA A 678 37.32 21.51 6.54
N ALA A 679 36.25 22.11 6.01
CA ALA A 679 36.32 23.00 4.87
C ALA A 679 37.23 24.24 5.13
N PRO A 680 37.97 24.73 4.12
CA PRO A 680 38.86 25.89 4.27
C PRO A 680 38.17 27.14 4.83
N GLU A 681 36.91 27.36 4.47
CA GLU A 681 36.09 28.48 4.94
C GLU A 681 35.82 28.38 6.44
N THR A 682 35.55 27.17 6.93
CA THR A 682 35.28 26.89 8.35
C THR A 682 36.53 27.09 9.19
N VAL A 683 37.68 26.58 8.71
CA VAL A 683 38.99 26.81 9.35
C VAL A 683 39.33 28.30 9.38
N SER A 684 39.10 29.01 8.27
CA SER A 684 39.36 30.45 8.17
C SER A 684 38.50 31.25 9.15
N LEU A 685 37.22 30.91 9.26
CA LEU A 685 36.30 31.54 10.22
C LEU A 685 36.76 31.30 11.66
N ILE A 686 37.04 30.06 12.05
CA ILE A 686 37.48 29.72 13.42
C ILE A 686 38.76 30.49 13.79
N ASN A 687 39.72 30.60 12.85
CA ASN A 687 40.94 31.36 13.09
C ASN A 687 40.66 32.87 13.26
N ALA A 688 39.83 33.46 12.40
CA ALA A 688 39.44 34.87 12.49
C ALA A 688 38.73 35.19 13.82
N LEU A 689 37.83 34.31 14.27
CA LEU A 689 37.11 34.48 15.54
C LEU A 689 38.06 34.36 16.74
N ARG A 690 39.03 33.44 16.70
CA ARG A 690 40.05 33.31 17.76
C ARG A 690 40.95 34.54 17.86
N ASP A 691 41.35 35.11 16.73
CA ASP A 691 42.18 36.32 16.72
C ASP A 691 41.40 37.54 17.24
N THR A 692 40.12 37.65 16.90
CA THR A 692 39.24 38.72 17.39
C THR A 692 39.01 38.62 18.90
N ASN A 693 38.78 37.40 19.43
CA ASN A 693 38.62 37.18 20.87
C ASN A 693 39.92 37.39 21.65
N ARG A 694 41.09 37.06 21.09
CA ARG A 694 42.39 37.40 21.69
C ARG A 694 42.63 38.90 21.79
N ILE A 695 42.14 39.68 20.82
CA ILE A 695 42.25 41.15 20.84
C ILE A 695 41.26 41.76 21.84
N ALA A 696 40.07 41.18 22.01
CA ALA A 696 39.07 41.66 22.97
C ALA A 696 39.38 41.33 24.45
N SER A 697 40.20 40.30 24.69
CA SER A 697 40.60 39.84 26.02
C SER A 697 41.98 40.36 26.49
N ALA A 698 42.71 41.07 25.63
CA ALA A 698 43.98 41.74 25.90
C ALA A 698 43.76 43.24 26.16
#